data_AF-A0A9X2D1L6-F1
#
_entry.id   AF-A0A9X2D1L6-F1
#
_cell.length_a   1.000
_cell.length_b   1.000
_cell.length_c   1.000
_cell.angle_alpha   90.00
_cell.angle_beta   90.00
_cell.angle_gamma   90.00
#
_symmetry.space_group_name_H-M   'P 1'
#
loop_
_entity.id
_entity.type
_entity.pdbx_description
1 polymer ?
#
loop_
_entity_poly.entity_id
_entity_poly.type
_entity_poly.pdbx_seq_one_letter_code
_entity_poly.pdbx_strand_id
1 'polypeptide(L)'
;MAYTLTLLGTDTTFAATEGYDKAETLSYISTLIPEIPDYSEVAFPTDKVTQYRNSKIAVIDGPTTLGAEVGDRIARGVLAILEAISRGEKDINIIAHSRGAVEAILVAHELERIQTLLAKQPLDRKLLTQSVCKYTTDAMNGLHKESFAELDLEKVANSIDQIQLSMLTIDPVPGGNYMGITWASTLAWKDPRFYRVPKIVKEYEQYVYENERTRCFKPIVPKCDSPETTSFKLCSLPGHHGTGSGNLMSQQRQKVPDGKTAEHVQELVIVKIIDFLTRNGVTITSKKENDPFEALIAELMPIDATKLKNLYLKLYEKIRENKEAYQYFNTTSYPTLGQEQALLRKLWTIVDQRIVHYQAHNDTFLPTIIPPVPGGHFLNYEHARIHLNNVLSLKDDVPLDQTINKAIKRLLNICKRVDEKKSLEVNVKDMSSSLIMVSKVADTLDTKEGVDLLLEGLAMLIEEVRRPYLQDEFIDERHRTKVWEAVTSAFVLFNEFLKDEKHAQNEVAKTILKTLNTNLATTLETKHHTLVEQYQLLSSKLESNKLLIPLQYKIQELRTKLNESTTDEDDLELKKILDVFLEQAPQLAHSKSGEMRGFIDEHLKNLSVAQTQSVLGKSTLEWAKLLLGEALDDSLNYAGENMMKEVIKAHQQLEKFRAALPDFKQLYSELPYDKWAFELKEKRDHMVHLAARYIVREGLDLGDSLMEELFFDNAALYKEISGLAMGLGAKHPLEEMSFRLSIKLKTQKEEASKVLKDTIERLTRAQEDLGQELTKKLRSAEDSYGQEKEELGQQIASLQKKQEELRVTSEQKIKELE
;
A
#
# COMPACT_ATOMS: atom_id res chain seq x y z
N MET A 1 -28.30 6.90 -13.10
CA MET A 1 -27.98 8.22 -13.70
C MET A 1 -26.55 8.51 -13.32
N ALA A 2 -25.70 8.81 -14.30
CA ALA A 2 -24.29 9.03 -14.06
C ALA A 2 -23.96 10.48 -13.68
N TYR A 3 -22.89 10.64 -12.90
CA TYR A 3 -22.22 11.91 -12.61
C TYR A 3 -20.72 11.72 -12.75
N THR A 4 -20.01 12.74 -13.25
CA THR A 4 -18.57 12.70 -13.45
C THR A 4 -17.86 13.80 -12.66
N LEU A 5 -16.81 13.45 -11.94
CA LEU A 5 -15.87 14.39 -11.36
C LEU A 5 -14.57 14.34 -12.17
N THR A 6 -14.09 15.49 -12.62
CA THR A 6 -12.80 15.64 -13.28
C THR A 6 -11.83 16.38 -12.36
N LEU A 7 -10.70 15.75 -12.03
CA LEU A 7 -9.63 16.37 -11.23
C LEU A 7 -8.37 16.57 -12.09
N LEU A 8 -8.01 17.83 -12.33
CA LEU A 8 -6.88 18.18 -13.21
C LEU A 8 -5.52 18.03 -12.52
N GLY A 9 -4.48 17.93 -13.33
CA GLY A 9 -3.10 17.76 -12.85
C GLY A 9 -2.48 19.02 -12.24
N THR A 10 -1.28 18.89 -11.71
CA THR A 10 -0.53 20.01 -11.09
C THR A 10 -0.46 21.23 -12.02
N ASP A 11 -0.74 22.41 -11.48
CA ASP A 11 -0.74 23.70 -12.21
C ASP A 11 -1.59 23.69 -13.51
N THR A 12 -2.58 22.80 -13.60
CA THR A 12 -3.47 22.68 -14.76
C THR A 12 -4.84 23.28 -14.45
N THR A 13 -5.26 24.23 -15.27
CA THR A 13 -6.58 24.85 -15.22
C THR A 13 -7.46 24.38 -16.38
N PHE A 14 -8.78 24.42 -16.21
CA PHE A 14 -9.72 24.09 -17.27
C PHE A 14 -9.46 24.90 -18.55
N ALA A 15 -9.48 24.20 -19.69
CA ALA A 15 -9.24 24.77 -21.03
C ALA A 15 -7.89 25.49 -21.20
N ALA A 16 -6.87 25.11 -20.42
CA ALA A 16 -5.51 25.61 -20.58
C ALA A 16 -4.97 25.33 -22.00
N THR A 17 -4.35 26.35 -22.60
CA THR A 17 -3.66 26.26 -23.89
C THR A 17 -2.14 26.25 -23.74
N GLU A 18 -1.62 26.80 -22.65
CA GLU A 18 -0.19 26.77 -22.35
C GLU A 18 0.26 25.35 -22.01
N GLY A 19 1.26 24.85 -22.73
CA GLY A 19 1.77 23.49 -22.55
C GLY A 19 0.99 22.39 -23.28
N TYR A 20 -0.14 22.71 -23.91
CA TYR A 20 -1.01 21.76 -24.61
C TYR A 20 -1.12 22.11 -26.10
N ASP A 21 -0.68 21.20 -26.97
CA ASP A 21 -0.53 21.50 -28.41
C ASP A 21 -1.87 21.48 -29.16
N LYS A 22 -2.83 20.65 -28.73
CA LYS A 22 -4.20 20.59 -29.26
C LYS A 22 -5.21 21.10 -28.23
N ALA A 23 -5.33 20.38 -27.13
CA ALA A 23 -6.13 20.74 -25.95
C ALA A 23 -5.65 19.91 -24.75
N GLU A 24 -5.93 20.36 -23.53
CA GLU A 24 -5.81 19.52 -22.34
C GLU A 24 -6.92 18.45 -22.36
N THR A 25 -6.52 17.19 -22.19
CA THR A 25 -7.34 16.02 -22.52
C THR A 25 -8.56 15.87 -21.62
N LEU A 26 -8.42 16.03 -20.30
CA LEU A 26 -9.53 15.88 -19.37
C LEU A 26 -10.55 17.02 -19.52
N SER A 27 -10.06 18.25 -19.72
CA SER A 27 -10.88 19.42 -20.04
C SER A 27 -11.66 19.22 -21.34
N TYR A 28 -10.99 18.74 -22.39
CA TYR A 28 -11.65 18.44 -23.67
C TYR A 28 -12.77 17.42 -23.50
N ILE A 29 -12.49 16.26 -22.90
CA ILE A 29 -13.51 15.22 -22.65
C ILE A 29 -14.67 15.75 -21.82
N SER A 30 -14.38 16.56 -20.80
CA SER A 30 -15.39 17.14 -19.92
C SER A 30 -16.42 17.96 -20.70
N THR A 31 -16.02 18.62 -21.78
CA THR A 31 -16.93 19.38 -22.65
C THR A 31 -17.80 18.54 -23.58
N LEU A 32 -17.57 17.23 -23.67
CA LEU A 32 -18.37 16.30 -24.47
C LEU A 32 -19.57 15.74 -23.68
N ILE A 33 -19.60 15.93 -22.36
CA ILE A 33 -20.66 15.48 -21.45
C ILE A 33 -21.78 16.53 -21.44
N PRO A 34 -22.96 16.22 -22.01
CA PRO A 34 -24.04 17.19 -22.14
C PRO A 34 -24.73 17.44 -20.79
N GLU A 35 -25.24 18.67 -20.63
CA GLU A 35 -26.18 19.00 -19.56
C GLU A 35 -27.56 18.38 -19.85
N ILE A 36 -28.27 17.98 -18.80
CA ILE A 36 -29.67 17.54 -18.93
C ILE A 36 -30.59 18.77 -19.08
N PRO A 37 -31.47 18.82 -20.10
CA PRO A 37 -32.41 19.92 -20.31
C PRO A 37 -33.26 20.27 -19.08
N ASP A 38 -33.74 19.27 -18.34
CA ASP A 38 -34.55 19.44 -17.12
C ASP A 38 -33.82 20.17 -15.97
N TYR A 39 -32.49 20.29 -16.05
CA TYR A 39 -31.66 21.01 -15.08
C TYR A 39 -31.03 22.28 -15.65
N SER A 40 -31.36 22.67 -16.88
CA SER A 40 -30.77 23.84 -17.55
C SER A 40 -31.09 25.18 -16.88
N GLU A 41 -32.11 25.23 -16.03
CA GLU A 41 -32.47 26.40 -15.21
C GLU A 41 -31.84 26.37 -13.80
N VAL A 42 -31.21 25.26 -13.39
CA VAL A 42 -30.54 25.15 -12.09
C VAL A 42 -29.12 25.70 -12.21
N ALA A 43 -28.82 26.79 -11.51
CA ALA A 43 -27.48 27.34 -11.48
C ALA A 43 -26.54 26.42 -10.68
N PHE A 44 -25.54 25.85 -11.34
CA PHE A 44 -24.44 25.16 -10.68
C PHE A 44 -23.30 26.15 -10.42
N PRO A 45 -22.98 26.48 -9.15
CA PRO A 45 -22.02 27.52 -8.85
C PRO A 45 -20.62 27.14 -9.37
N THR A 46 -19.99 28.10 -10.04
CA THR A 46 -18.61 28.04 -10.51
C THR A 46 -17.76 29.09 -9.79
N ASP A 47 -16.46 28.85 -9.73
CA ASP A 47 -15.49 29.81 -9.21
C ASP A 47 -14.15 29.65 -9.95
N LYS A 48 -13.09 30.27 -9.41
CA LYS A 48 -11.75 30.23 -10.01
C LYS A 48 -11.10 28.85 -10.04
N VAL A 49 -11.62 27.89 -9.27
CA VAL A 49 -11.11 26.52 -9.16
C VAL A 49 -12.04 25.53 -9.85
N THR A 50 -13.35 25.73 -9.72
CA THR A 50 -14.37 24.93 -10.41
C THR A 50 -14.98 25.74 -11.54
N GLN A 51 -14.21 25.88 -12.63
CA GLN A 51 -14.58 26.77 -13.75
C GLN A 51 -15.64 26.18 -14.67
N TYR A 52 -15.70 24.84 -14.79
CA TYR A 52 -16.66 24.14 -15.62
C TYR A 52 -17.49 23.16 -14.79
N ARG A 53 -18.80 23.40 -14.73
CA ARG A 53 -19.74 22.61 -13.94
C ARG A 53 -21.13 22.63 -14.57
N ASN A 54 -21.80 21.48 -14.56
CA ASN A 54 -23.22 21.36 -14.86
C ASN A 54 -23.84 20.22 -14.01
N SER A 55 -25.08 19.84 -14.32
CA SER A 55 -25.80 18.75 -13.61
C SER A 55 -25.14 17.37 -13.66
N LYS A 56 -24.22 17.14 -14.59
CA LYS A 56 -23.56 15.85 -14.84
C LYS A 56 -22.06 15.86 -14.66
N ILE A 57 -21.43 17.02 -14.54
CA ILE A 57 -19.99 17.11 -14.36
C ILE A 57 -19.57 18.29 -13.48
N ALA A 58 -18.50 18.09 -12.72
CA ALA A 58 -17.67 19.18 -12.19
C ALA A 58 -16.21 18.96 -12.58
N VAL A 59 -15.56 20.02 -13.06
CA VAL A 59 -14.13 20.05 -13.34
C VAL A 59 -13.46 20.93 -12.29
N ILE A 60 -12.51 20.35 -11.58
CA ILE A 60 -11.74 21.02 -10.53
C ILE A 60 -10.30 21.17 -11.03
N ASP A 61 -9.84 22.42 -11.06
CA ASP A 61 -8.47 22.78 -11.38
C ASP A 61 -7.50 22.15 -10.39
N GLY A 62 -6.33 21.74 -10.89
CA GLY A 62 -5.36 21.05 -10.04
C GLY A 62 -4.74 21.95 -8.98
N PRO A 63 -4.04 21.34 -8.01
CA PRO A 63 -3.29 22.09 -7.01
C PRO A 63 -2.04 22.71 -7.62
N THR A 64 -1.47 23.70 -6.94
CA THR A 64 -0.20 24.29 -7.37
C THR A 64 0.95 23.30 -7.21
N THR A 65 2.13 23.57 -7.79
CA THR A 65 3.37 22.80 -7.51
C THR A 65 3.65 22.65 -6.00
N LEU A 66 3.27 23.60 -5.15
CA LEU A 66 3.46 23.48 -3.70
C LEU A 66 2.45 22.55 -3.03
N GLY A 67 1.29 22.33 -3.65
CA GLY A 67 0.25 21.45 -3.10
C GLY A 67 -0.38 21.98 -1.81
N ALA A 68 -0.37 23.29 -1.56
CA ALA A 68 -1.04 23.83 -0.37
C ALA A 68 -2.57 23.65 -0.45
N GLU A 69 -3.11 23.47 -1.66
CA GLU A 69 -4.54 23.46 -1.95
C GLU A 69 -5.15 22.04 -2.03
N VAL A 70 -4.38 20.95 -1.86
CA VAL A 70 -4.93 19.57 -1.99
C VAL A 70 -6.14 19.35 -1.09
N GLY A 71 -6.11 19.86 0.15
CA GLY A 71 -7.26 19.76 1.07
C GLY A 71 -8.53 20.39 0.51
N ASP A 72 -8.41 21.54 -0.16
CA ASP A 72 -9.51 22.24 -0.82
C ASP A 72 -10.04 21.45 -2.03
N ARG A 73 -9.16 20.91 -2.88
CA ARG A 73 -9.56 20.13 -4.06
C ARG A 73 -10.32 18.86 -3.67
N ILE A 74 -9.85 18.15 -2.64
CA ILE A 74 -10.53 16.97 -2.09
C ILE A 74 -11.90 17.36 -1.52
N ALA A 75 -11.98 18.43 -0.73
CA ALA A 75 -13.24 18.87 -0.13
C ALA A 75 -14.29 19.22 -1.20
N ARG A 76 -13.88 19.91 -2.28
CA ARG A 76 -14.73 20.21 -3.44
C ARG A 76 -15.18 18.95 -4.18
N GLY A 77 -14.28 18.00 -4.41
CA GLY A 77 -14.59 16.73 -5.06
C GLY A 77 -15.61 15.90 -4.27
N VAL A 78 -15.41 15.80 -2.95
CA VAL A 78 -16.36 15.14 -2.04
C VAL A 78 -17.70 15.85 -2.06
N LEU A 79 -17.72 17.18 -1.92
CA LEU A 79 -18.95 17.97 -1.93
C LEU A 79 -19.75 17.77 -3.23
N ALA A 80 -19.09 17.89 -4.39
CA ALA A 80 -19.72 17.75 -5.70
C ALA A 80 -20.38 16.37 -5.89
N ILE A 81 -19.73 15.31 -5.42
CA ILE A 81 -20.28 13.95 -5.47
C ILE A 81 -21.43 13.78 -4.49
N LEU A 82 -21.34 14.27 -3.25
CA LEU A 82 -22.44 14.18 -2.29
C LEU A 82 -23.68 14.94 -2.76
N GLU A 83 -23.50 16.10 -3.40
CA GLU A 83 -24.58 16.84 -4.05
C GLU A 83 -25.18 16.08 -5.23
N ALA A 84 -24.39 15.29 -5.96
CA ALA A 84 -24.91 14.40 -7.00
C ALA A 84 -25.71 13.24 -6.40
N ILE A 85 -25.21 12.62 -5.33
CA ILE A 85 -25.90 11.54 -4.64
C ILE A 85 -27.24 12.04 -4.07
N SER A 86 -27.31 13.27 -3.55
CA SER A 86 -28.57 13.83 -3.03
C SER A 86 -29.63 14.09 -4.12
N ARG A 87 -29.21 14.19 -5.39
CA ARG A 87 -30.11 14.27 -6.55
C ARG A 87 -30.52 12.89 -7.11
N GLY A 88 -29.94 11.81 -6.57
CA GLY A 88 -30.27 10.43 -6.94
C GLY A 88 -29.33 9.78 -7.96
N GLU A 89 -28.19 10.42 -8.26
CA GLU A 89 -27.13 9.84 -9.08
C GLU A 89 -26.49 8.65 -8.35
N LYS A 90 -26.37 7.52 -9.05
CA LYS A 90 -25.83 6.27 -8.51
C LYS A 90 -24.53 5.86 -9.17
N ASP A 91 -24.35 6.18 -10.44
CA ASP A 91 -23.15 5.84 -11.20
C ASP A 91 -22.17 7.03 -11.10
N ILE A 92 -21.18 6.95 -10.22
CA ILE A 92 -20.23 8.05 -9.98
C ILE A 92 -18.92 7.72 -10.67
N ASN A 93 -18.44 8.63 -11.50
CA ASN A 93 -17.20 8.47 -12.26
C ASN A 93 -16.19 9.52 -11.81
N ILE A 94 -14.93 9.14 -11.64
CA ILE A 94 -13.82 10.09 -11.43
C ILE A 94 -12.80 9.88 -12.54
N ILE A 95 -12.48 10.93 -13.29
CA ILE A 95 -11.36 10.95 -14.24
C ILE A 95 -10.32 11.95 -13.76
N ALA A 96 -9.06 11.55 -13.71
CA ALA A 96 -8.04 12.36 -13.06
C ALA A 96 -6.61 12.13 -13.58
N HIS A 97 -5.76 13.15 -13.49
CA HIS A 97 -4.36 13.10 -13.91
C HIS A 97 -3.41 13.65 -12.82
N SER A 98 -2.18 13.11 -12.74
CA SER A 98 -1.11 13.65 -11.89
C SER A 98 -1.52 13.75 -10.41
N ARG A 99 -1.33 14.90 -9.76
CA ARG A 99 -1.81 15.14 -8.39
C ARG A 99 -3.32 15.05 -8.25
N GLY A 100 -4.09 15.47 -9.26
CA GLY A 100 -5.54 15.28 -9.29
C GLY A 100 -5.93 13.81 -9.18
N ALA A 101 -5.12 12.89 -9.72
CA ALA A 101 -5.36 11.46 -9.58
C ALA A 101 -5.02 10.92 -8.17
N VAL A 102 -4.09 11.54 -7.46
CA VAL A 102 -3.85 11.25 -6.03
C VAL A 102 -5.01 11.79 -5.17
N GLU A 103 -5.49 12.99 -5.48
CA GLU A 103 -6.70 13.56 -4.86
C GLU A 103 -7.92 12.66 -5.10
N ALA A 104 -8.09 12.10 -6.29
CA ALA A 104 -9.17 11.17 -6.63
C ALA A 104 -9.20 9.95 -5.69
N ILE A 105 -8.03 9.36 -5.40
CA ILE A 105 -7.91 8.24 -4.45
C ILE A 105 -8.41 8.68 -3.08
N LEU A 106 -8.02 9.87 -2.60
CA LEU A 106 -8.48 10.36 -1.31
C LEU A 106 -9.95 10.73 -1.29
N VAL A 107 -10.50 11.28 -2.38
CA VAL A 107 -11.96 11.51 -2.52
C VAL A 107 -12.71 10.20 -2.34
N ALA A 108 -12.26 9.11 -2.97
CA ALA A 108 -12.87 7.79 -2.79
C ALA A 108 -12.83 7.29 -1.33
N HIS A 109 -11.71 7.48 -0.62
CA HIS A 109 -11.59 7.15 0.81
C HIS A 109 -12.53 7.98 1.68
N GLU A 110 -12.67 9.27 1.39
CA GLU A 110 -13.60 10.13 2.13
C GLU A 110 -15.07 9.75 1.87
N LEU A 111 -15.42 9.35 0.65
CA LEU A 111 -16.76 8.85 0.34
C LEU A 111 -17.07 7.55 1.09
N GLU A 112 -16.14 6.60 1.16
CA GLU A 112 -16.30 5.37 1.95
C GLU A 112 -16.44 5.66 3.46
N ARG A 113 -15.63 6.61 3.97
CA ARG A 113 -15.73 7.07 5.36
C ARG A 113 -17.11 7.66 5.65
N ILE A 114 -17.61 8.51 4.76
CA ILE A 114 -18.93 9.15 4.91
C ILE A 114 -20.06 8.13 4.76
N GLN A 115 -19.96 7.18 3.83
CA GLN A 115 -20.90 6.05 3.70
C GLN A 115 -20.99 5.26 5.02
N THR A 116 -19.83 4.93 5.60
CA THR A 116 -19.74 4.22 6.90
C THR A 116 -20.32 5.06 8.05
N LEU A 117 -20.13 6.37 8.02
CA LEU A 117 -20.67 7.29 9.01
C LEU A 117 -22.20 7.35 8.94
N LEU A 118 -22.77 7.51 7.75
CA LEU A 118 -24.21 7.63 7.52
C LEU A 118 -24.95 6.33 7.84
N ALA A 119 -24.27 5.18 7.80
CA ALA A 119 -24.82 3.90 8.24
C ALA A 119 -24.99 3.78 9.77
N LYS A 120 -24.34 4.64 10.58
CA LYS A 120 -24.42 4.62 12.05
C LYS A 120 -25.55 5.54 12.55
N GLN A 121 -26.32 5.05 13.53
CA GLN A 121 -27.39 5.83 14.17
C GLN A 121 -27.13 5.99 15.69
N PRO A 122 -27.34 7.19 16.26
CA PRO A 122 -27.72 8.44 15.60
C PRO A 122 -26.56 9.07 14.81
N LEU A 123 -26.88 9.78 13.72
CA LEU A 123 -25.89 10.49 12.90
C LEU A 123 -25.32 11.72 13.64
N ASP A 124 -24.01 11.74 13.86
CA ASP A 124 -23.31 12.95 14.30
C ASP A 124 -22.77 13.73 13.08
N ARG A 125 -23.47 14.81 12.71
CA ARG A 125 -23.12 15.67 11.57
C ARG A 125 -21.71 16.25 11.68
N LYS A 126 -21.18 16.45 12.90
CA LYS A 126 -19.83 16.99 13.09
C LYS A 126 -18.74 16.06 12.58
N LEU A 127 -19.03 14.77 12.47
CA LEU A 127 -18.07 13.78 11.97
C LEU A 127 -17.93 13.82 10.45
N LEU A 128 -18.85 14.45 9.71
CA LEU A 128 -18.74 14.55 8.25
C LEU A 128 -17.48 15.30 7.81
N THR A 129 -17.12 16.37 8.53
CA THR A 129 -15.96 17.22 8.22
C THR A 129 -14.69 16.79 8.96
N GLN A 130 -14.70 15.63 9.64
CA GLN A 130 -13.54 15.06 10.33
C GLN A 130 -12.85 14.01 9.44
N SER A 131 -12.16 14.48 8.41
CA SER A 131 -11.29 13.65 7.58
C SER A 131 -10.06 13.17 8.38
N VAL A 132 -9.54 12.00 8.00
CA VAL A 132 -8.25 11.51 8.49
C VAL A 132 -7.10 12.42 8.05
N CYS A 133 -7.24 13.14 6.94
CA CYS A 133 -6.28 14.14 6.49
C CYS A 133 -6.58 15.49 7.13
N LYS A 134 -5.57 16.05 7.81
CA LYS A 134 -5.67 17.38 8.43
C LYS A 134 -6.02 18.47 7.41
N TYR A 135 -5.37 18.50 6.25
CA TYR A 135 -5.63 19.53 5.22
C TYR A 135 -7.07 19.49 4.71
N THR A 136 -7.61 18.28 4.52
CA THR A 136 -9.01 18.09 4.12
C THR A 136 -9.98 18.51 5.22
N THR A 137 -9.69 18.16 6.48
CA THR A 137 -10.45 18.61 7.65
C THR A 137 -10.45 20.13 7.78
N ASP A 138 -9.30 20.78 7.60
CA ASP A 138 -9.17 22.24 7.67
C ASP A 138 -9.97 22.91 6.53
N ALA A 139 -9.92 22.36 5.32
CA ALA A 139 -10.71 22.87 4.19
C ALA A 139 -12.22 22.69 4.38
N MET A 140 -12.66 21.51 4.84
CA MET A 140 -14.07 21.21 5.11
C MET A 140 -14.65 22.04 6.26
N ASN A 141 -13.86 22.32 7.31
CA ASN A 141 -14.29 23.15 8.44
C ASN A 141 -14.05 24.65 8.25
N GLY A 142 -13.27 25.02 7.23
CA GLY A 142 -12.98 26.39 6.85
C GLY A 142 -13.81 26.82 5.64
N LEU A 143 -13.17 26.87 4.48
CA LEU A 143 -13.73 27.43 3.24
C LEU A 143 -15.07 26.79 2.82
N HIS A 144 -15.24 25.48 3.07
CA HIS A 144 -16.42 24.72 2.61
C HIS A 144 -17.45 24.44 3.71
N LYS A 145 -17.27 25.02 4.90
CA LYS A 145 -18.09 24.69 6.08
C LYS A 145 -19.59 24.86 5.84
N GLU A 146 -19.99 25.96 5.20
CA GLU A 146 -21.39 26.26 4.92
C GLU A 146 -21.98 25.26 3.91
N SER A 147 -21.26 24.96 2.83
CA SER A 147 -21.71 23.99 1.82
C SER A 147 -21.91 22.59 2.42
N PHE A 148 -21.02 22.13 3.29
CA PHE A 148 -21.22 20.86 4.01
C PHE A 148 -22.35 20.92 5.04
N ALA A 149 -22.66 22.09 5.60
CA ALA A 149 -23.79 22.28 6.51
C ALA A 149 -25.14 22.29 5.79
N GLU A 150 -25.17 22.67 4.51
CA GLU A 150 -26.38 22.76 3.67
C GLU A 150 -26.71 21.46 2.92
N LEU A 151 -25.81 20.46 2.92
CA LEU A 151 -26.07 19.14 2.32
C LEU A 151 -27.34 18.48 2.87
N ASP A 152 -28.19 18.02 1.95
CA ASP A 152 -29.37 17.20 2.20
C ASP A 152 -28.95 15.75 2.55
N LEU A 153 -28.53 15.57 3.80
CA LEU A 153 -27.98 14.30 4.28
C LEU A 153 -29.01 13.18 4.33
N GLU A 154 -30.30 13.48 4.39
CA GLU A 154 -31.34 12.45 4.35
C GLU A 154 -31.34 11.79 2.97
N LYS A 155 -31.33 12.59 1.90
CA LYS A 155 -31.23 12.05 0.54
C LYS A 155 -29.89 11.35 0.27
N VAL A 156 -28.80 11.91 0.79
CA VAL A 156 -27.47 11.26 0.69
C VAL A 156 -27.49 9.91 1.39
N ALA A 157 -27.95 9.84 2.64
CA ALA A 157 -27.98 8.60 3.41
C ALA A 157 -28.85 7.52 2.75
N ASN A 158 -29.95 7.92 2.11
CA ASN A 158 -30.85 7.00 1.39
C ASN A 158 -30.28 6.45 0.06
N SER A 159 -29.18 7.01 -0.44
CA SER A 159 -28.66 6.70 -1.79
C SER A 159 -27.19 6.27 -1.80
N ILE A 160 -26.40 6.65 -0.79
CA ILE A 160 -24.95 6.45 -0.75
C ILE A 160 -24.54 4.97 -0.69
N ASP A 161 -25.41 4.09 -0.20
CA ASP A 161 -25.21 2.63 -0.16
C ASP A 161 -25.33 1.96 -1.55
N GLN A 162 -26.01 2.63 -2.49
CA GLN A 162 -26.28 2.14 -3.84
C GLN A 162 -25.30 2.68 -4.88
N ILE A 163 -24.33 3.50 -4.48
CA ILE A 163 -23.43 4.13 -5.43
C ILE A 163 -22.45 3.11 -6.01
N GLN A 164 -22.14 3.32 -7.27
CA GLN A 164 -21.18 2.58 -8.04
C GLN A 164 -20.07 3.53 -8.44
N LEU A 165 -18.98 3.56 -7.67
CA LEU A 165 -17.85 4.45 -7.94
C LEU A 165 -16.85 3.78 -8.90
N SER A 166 -16.63 4.41 -10.05
CA SER A 166 -15.62 4.04 -11.04
C SER A 166 -14.57 5.13 -11.16
N MET A 167 -13.30 4.75 -11.29
CA MET A 167 -12.19 5.68 -11.37
C MET A 167 -11.26 5.36 -12.55
N LEU A 168 -10.87 6.38 -13.30
CA LEU A 168 -9.78 6.33 -14.28
C LEU A 168 -8.72 7.36 -13.89
N THR A 169 -7.52 6.87 -13.59
CA THR A 169 -6.39 7.69 -13.18
C THR A 169 -5.25 7.63 -14.19
N ILE A 170 -4.61 8.77 -14.43
CA ILE A 170 -3.49 8.90 -15.35
C ILE A 170 -2.28 9.38 -14.54
N ASP A 171 -1.26 8.52 -14.47
CA ASP A 171 0.04 8.76 -13.85
C ASP A 171 -0.05 9.47 -12.48
N PRO A 172 -0.69 8.87 -11.46
CA PRO A 172 -0.97 9.50 -10.16
C PRO A 172 0.31 9.81 -9.37
N VAL A 173 0.74 11.06 -9.33
CA VAL A 173 2.03 11.48 -8.75
C VAL A 173 1.79 12.35 -7.50
N PRO A 174 2.26 11.96 -6.30
CA PRO A 174 2.08 12.72 -5.07
C PRO A 174 3.11 13.84 -4.88
N GLY A 175 4.03 13.99 -5.84
CA GLY A 175 5.24 14.81 -5.71
C GLY A 175 6.37 14.05 -5.01
N GLY A 176 7.49 14.74 -4.77
CA GLY A 176 8.69 14.16 -4.17
C GLY A 176 9.51 15.21 -3.43
N ASN A 177 10.32 14.78 -2.47
CA ASN A 177 11.17 15.68 -1.70
C ASN A 177 12.42 16.00 -2.51
N TYR A 178 12.50 17.21 -3.09
CA TYR A 178 13.72 17.69 -3.74
C TYR A 178 14.27 18.92 -3.02
N MET A 179 15.31 18.69 -2.20
CA MET A 179 15.90 19.67 -1.28
C MET A 179 16.41 20.95 -1.97
N GLY A 180 16.81 20.88 -3.25
CA GLY A 180 17.25 22.04 -4.03
C GLY A 180 16.16 23.10 -4.32
N ILE A 181 14.88 22.77 -4.12
CA ILE A 181 13.73 23.70 -4.19
C ILE A 181 13.01 23.82 -2.84
N THR A 182 13.18 22.85 -1.93
CA THR A 182 12.32 22.62 -0.74
C THR A 182 12.99 22.95 0.59
N TRP A 183 13.61 24.12 0.67
CA TRP A 183 14.20 24.62 1.92
C TRP A 183 13.16 24.96 3.00
N ALA A 184 11.86 25.02 2.66
CA ALA A 184 10.80 25.41 3.60
C ALA A 184 9.45 24.66 3.48
N SER A 185 9.25 23.74 2.51
CA SER A 185 7.99 22.99 2.39
C SER A 185 8.18 21.63 1.72
N THR A 186 7.53 20.59 2.23
CA THR A 186 7.52 19.25 1.64
C THR A 186 6.73 19.26 0.33
N LEU A 187 7.39 19.18 -0.83
CA LEU A 187 6.74 18.96 -2.14
C LEU A 187 6.13 17.56 -2.27
N ALA A 188 6.54 16.61 -1.41
CA ALA A 188 5.95 15.30 -1.32
C ALA A 188 4.76 15.32 -0.36
N TRP A 189 3.59 14.99 -0.89
CA TRP A 189 2.48 14.61 -0.04
C TRP A 189 2.73 13.18 0.47
N LYS A 190 2.53 12.97 1.77
CA LYS A 190 2.60 11.65 2.41
C LYS A 190 1.25 11.34 3.06
N ASP A 191 0.53 10.36 2.52
CA ASP A 191 -0.67 9.79 3.13
C ASP A 191 -0.68 8.28 2.80
N PRO A 192 -0.77 7.39 3.80
CA PRO A 192 -0.76 5.94 3.56
C PRO A 192 -1.93 5.47 2.68
N ARG A 193 -3.01 6.25 2.60
CA ARG A 193 -4.19 5.90 1.79
C ARG A 193 -3.95 5.99 0.28
N PHE A 194 -2.93 6.71 -0.18
CA PHE A 194 -2.60 6.75 -1.60
C PHE A 194 -2.37 5.37 -2.21
N TYR A 195 -1.84 4.46 -1.38
CA TYR A 195 -1.45 3.13 -1.80
C TYR A 195 -2.60 2.13 -1.76
N ARG A 196 -3.84 2.60 -1.55
CA ARG A 196 -5.03 1.75 -1.40
C ARG A 196 -6.21 2.28 -2.20
N VAL A 197 -6.86 1.40 -2.94
CA VAL A 197 -8.17 1.67 -3.55
C VAL A 197 -9.25 1.16 -2.59
N PRO A 198 -10.13 2.02 -2.05
CA PRO A 198 -11.14 1.63 -1.07
C PRO A 198 -12.25 0.77 -1.69
N LYS A 199 -12.99 0.04 -0.86
CA LYS A 199 -13.98 -0.98 -1.27
C LYS A 199 -15.20 -0.39 -1.97
N ILE A 200 -15.50 0.88 -1.73
CA ILE A 200 -16.57 1.60 -2.43
C ILE A 200 -16.33 1.69 -3.96
N VAL A 201 -15.09 1.50 -4.42
CA VAL A 201 -14.73 1.53 -5.84
C VAL A 201 -15.05 0.19 -6.49
N LYS A 202 -15.99 0.17 -7.44
CA LYS A 202 -16.29 -1.01 -8.26
C LYS A 202 -15.26 -1.24 -9.35
N GLU A 203 -14.63 -0.16 -9.81
CA GLU A 203 -13.73 -0.19 -10.95
C GLU A 203 -12.64 0.87 -10.85
N TYR A 204 -11.41 0.45 -11.08
CA TYR A 204 -10.23 1.31 -11.08
C TYR A 204 -9.36 1.00 -12.30
N GLU A 205 -9.30 1.94 -13.24
CA GLU A 205 -8.35 1.94 -14.34
C GLU A 205 -7.19 2.91 -14.06
N GLN A 206 -5.97 2.48 -14.33
CA GLN A 206 -4.79 3.31 -14.22
C GLN A 206 -3.89 3.19 -15.44
N TYR A 207 -3.49 4.35 -15.97
CA TYR A 207 -2.49 4.47 -17.02
C TYR A 207 -1.21 5.09 -16.45
N VAL A 208 -0.05 4.50 -16.76
CA VAL A 208 1.27 4.98 -16.34
C VAL A 208 2.19 5.12 -17.54
N TYR A 209 3.01 6.18 -17.55
CA TYR A 209 3.87 6.48 -18.69
C TYR A 209 5.28 5.89 -18.58
N GLU A 210 5.73 5.23 -19.65
CA GLU A 210 6.97 4.44 -19.67
C GLU A 210 8.25 5.30 -19.76
N ASN A 211 8.18 6.49 -20.36
CA ASN A 211 9.35 7.29 -20.74
C ASN A 211 9.58 8.53 -19.85
N GLU A 212 8.80 8.70 -18.79
CA GLU A 212 9.06 9.76 -17.81
C GLU A 212 10.26 9.40 -16.93
N ARG A 213 11.20 10.34 -16.78
CA ARG A 213 12.44 10.20 -16.01
C ARG A 213 12.70 11.36 -15.05
N THR A 214 11.82 12.35 -14.99
CA THR A 214 11.99 13.53 -14.15
C THR A 214 11.89 13.20 -12.67
N ARG A 215 12.69 13.89 -11.84
CA ARG A 215 12.58 13.80 -10.39
C ARG A 215 11.20 14.13 -9.87
N CYS A 216 10.80 13.49 -8.77
CA CYS A 216 9.52 13.73 -8.09
C CYS A 216 8.28 13.29 -8.87
N PHE A 217 8.43 12.71 -10.06
CA PHE A 217 7.33 12.17 -10.86
C PHE A 217 7.18 10.66 -10.67
N LYS A 218 7.29 10.12 -9.46
CA LYS A 218 7.08 8.67 -9.22
C LYS A 218 5.58 8.40 -9.05
N PRO A 219 4.91 7.71 -9.99
CA PRO A 219 3.48 7.49 -9.89
C PRO A 219 3.19 6.37 -8.89
N ILE A 220 2.02 6.42 -8.28
CA ILE A 220 1.54 5.43 -7.31
C ILE A 220 0.77 4.35 -8.04
N VAL A 221 1.07 3.08 -7.80
CA VAL A 221 0.25 1.94 -8.19
C VAL A 221 -0.36 1.37 -6.91
N PRO A 222 -1.63 1.66 -6.61
CA PRO A 222 -2.24 1.26 -5.35
C PRO A 222 -2.62 -0.22 -5.32
N LYS A 223 -2.76 -0.77 -4.11
CA LYS A 223 -3.36 -2.07 -3.86
C LYS A 223 -4.88 -1.94 -3.75
N CYS A 224 -5.62 -2.88 -4.30
CA CYS A 224 -7.06 -2.93 -4.09
C CYS A 224 -7.42 -3.57 -2.74
N ASP A 225 -8.34 -2.95 -2.00
CA ASP A 225 -8.81 -3.44 -0.71
C ASP A 225 -9.84 -4.57 -0.80
N SER A 226 -10.53 -4.66 -1.93
CA SER A 226 -11.52 -5.71 -2.24
C SER A 226 -11.32 -6.23 -3.67
N PRO A 227 -10.20 -6.92 -3.95
CA PRO A 227 -9.88 -7.45 -5.28
C PRO A 227 -10.92 -8.45 -5.81
N GLU A 228 -11.76 -9.00 -4.94
CA GLU A 228 -12.87 -9.88 -5.29
C GLU A 228 -14.06 -9.16 -5.95
N THR A 229 -14.25 -7.86 -5.68
CA THR A 229 -15.39 -7.08 -6.17
C THR A 229 -14.99 -5.89 -7.03
N THR A 230 -13.76 -5.39 -6.89
CA THR A 230 -13.25 -4.26 -7.67
C THR A 230 -12.51 -4.75 -8.91
N SER A 231 -12.96 -4.31 -10.09
CA SER A 231 -12.20 -4.47 -11.33
C SER A 231 -10.99 -3.54 -11.34
N PHE A 232 -9.77 -4.08 -11.24
CA PHE A 232 -8.54 -3.29 -11.27
C PHE A 232 -7.76 -3.53 -12.58
N LYS A 233 -7.56 -2.47 -13.36
CA LYS A 233 -6.81 -2.51 -14.63
C LYS A 233 -5.66 -1.53 -14.59
N LEU A 234 -4.45 -2.04 -14.83
CA LEU A 234 -3.23 -1.26 -14.91
C LEU A 234 -2.61 -1.42 -16.31
N CYS A 235 -2.33 -0.32 -16.99
CA CYS A 235 -1.77 -0.31 -18.35
C CYS A 235 -0.62 0.69 -18.45
N SER A 236 0.44 0.32 -19.18
CA SER A 236 1.51 1.25 -19.55
C SER A 236 1.28 1.82 -20.94
N LEU A 237 1.64 3.09 -21.11
CA LEU A 237 1.64 3.79 -22.40
C LEU A 237 3.02 4.44 -22.61
N PRO A 238 3.54 4.49 -23.84
CA PRO A 238 4.74 5.25 -24.14
C PRO A 238 4.46 6.75 -24.00
N GLY A 239 5.49 7.52 -23.70
CA GLY A 239 5.38 8.95 -23.41
C GLY A 239 5.96 9.34 -22.06
N HIS A 240 6.00 10.64 -21.80
CA HIS A 240 6.30 11.22 -20.50
C HIS A 240 5.00 11.63 -19.77
N HIS A 241 5.12 12.18 -18.56
CA HIS A 241 3.98 12.46 -17.67
C HIS A 241 2.84 13.27 -18.31
N GLY A 242 3.18 14.19 -19.22
CA GLY A 242 2.23 15.05 -19.90
C GLY A 242 1.78 14.57 -21.29
N THR A 243 2.28 13.45 -21.79
CA THR A 243 2.05 13.06 -23.20
C THR A 243 0.56 12.84 -23.50
N GLY A 244 -0.13 12.00 -22.74
CA GLY A 244 -1.56 11.77 -22.96
C GLY A 244 -2.47 12.84 -22.34
N SER A 245 -1.94 13.80 -21.56
CA SER A 245 -2.71 15.00 -21.18
C SER A 245 -2.69 16.06 -22.29
N GLY A 246 -1.74 16.00 -23.22
CA GLY A 246 -1.71 16.81 -24.44
C GLY A 246 -0.42 17.62 -24.67
N ASN A 247 0.63 17.38 -23.87
CA ASN A 247 1.96 17.89 -24.14
C ASN A 247 2.68 16.97 -25.14
N LEU A 248 2.70 17.39 -26.41
CA LEU A 248 3.26 16.61 -27.52
C LEU A 248 4.76 16.85 -27.73
N MET A 249 5.36 17.72 -26.92
CA MET A 249 6.77 18.05 -26.90
C MET A 249 7.48 17.35 -25.73
N SER A 250 8.80 17.50 -25.60
CA SER A 250 9.53 17.05 -24.41
C SER A 250 9.17 17.84 -23.15
N GLN A 251 9.61 17.36 -21.98
CA GLN A 251 9.48 18.09 -20.72
C GLN A 251 10.20 19.46 -20.72
N GLN A 252 11.13 19.72 -21.65
CA GLN A 252 11.74 21.04 -21.87
C GLN A 252 11.13 21.80 -23.05
N ARG A 253 9.95 21.40 -23.53
CA ARG A 253 9.24 21.99 -24.68
C ARG A 253 10.06 21.96 -25.98
N GLN A 254 10.90 20.93 -26.15
CA GLN A 254 11.58 20.65 -27.40
C GLN A 254 10.70 19.75 -28.27
N LYS A 255 10.64 20.04 -29.57
CA LYS A 255 9.92 19.18 -30.52
C LYS A 255 10.60 17.82 -30.59
N VAL A 256 9.80 16.78 -30.81
CA VAL A 256 10.31 15.45 -31.12
C VAL A 256 11.17 15.52 -32.40
N PRO A 257 12.35 14.87 -32.44
CA PRO A 257 13.21 14.84 -33.62
C PRO A 257 12.56 14.24 -34.87
N ASP A 258 13.19 14.48 -36.03
CA ASP A 258 12.93 13.79 -37.31
C ASP A 258 11.50 13.91 -37.87
N GLY A 259 10.78 14.96 -37.50
CA GLY A 259 9.41 15.21 -38.00
C GLY A 259 8.37 14.22 -37.44
N LYS A 260 8.70 13.47 -36.40
CA LYS A 260 7.81 12.54 -35.71
C LYS A 260 6.89 13.25 -34.71
N THR A 261 5.82 12.58 -34.27
CA THR A 261 4.77 13.19 -33.40
C THR A 261 4.35 12.31 -32.22
N ALA A 262 4.14 12.90 -31.05
CA ALA A 262 3.65 12.16 -29.89
C ALA A 262 2.10 12.08 -29.81
N GLU A 263 1.37 12.64 -30.79
CA GLU A 263 -0.09 12.85 -30.71
C GLU A 263 -0.93 11.59 -30.52
N HIS A 264 -0.49 10.46 -31.06
CA HIS A 264 -1.29 9.23 -31.08
C HIS A 264 -1.60 8.68 -29.68
N VAL A 265 -0.73 8.95 -28.70
CA VAL A 265 -0.98 8.56 -27.30
C VAL A 265 -2.09 9.41 -26.69
N GLN A 266 -2.14 10.71 -26.99
CA GLN A 266 -3.25 11.57 -26.57
C GLN A 266 -4.57 11.08 -27.18
N GLU A 267 -4.58 10.78 -28.48
CA GLU A 267 -5.76 10.24 -29.16
C GLU A 267 -6.23 8.93 -28.53
N LEU A 268 -5.30 8.02 -28.22
CA LEU A 268 -5.62 6.77 -27.52
C LEU A 268 -6.23 7.03 -26.14
N VAL A 269 -5.65 7.92 -25.34
CA VAL A 269 -6.17 8.27 -24.01
C VAL A 269 -7.58 8.87 -24.09
N ILE A 270 -7.85 9.74 -25.07
CA ILE A 270 -9.20 10.27 -25.34
C ILE A 270 -10.19 9.13 -25.57
N VAL A 271 -9.87 8.19 -26.45
CA VAL A 271 -10.76 7.05 -26.75
C VAL A 271 -10.93 6.14 -25.53
N LYS A 272 -9.88 5.93 -24.72
CA LYS A 272 -9.96 5.13 -23.47
C LYS A 272 -10.87 5.79 -22.44
N ILE A 273 -10.79 7.11 -22.27
CA ILE A 273 -11.66 7.82 -21.33
C ILE A 273 -13.12 7.79 -21.81
N ILE A 274 -13.37 7.97 -23.11
CA ILE A 274 -14.73 7.87 -23.66
C ILE A 274 -15.31 6.47 -23.45
N ASP A 275 -14.54 5.42 -23.73
CA ASP A 275 -14.95 4.03 -23.45
C ASP A 275 -15.29 3.85 -21.97
N PHE A 276 -14.37 4.24 -21.08
CA PHE A 276 -14.57 4.18 -19.62
C PHE A 276 -15.83 4.90 -19.15
N LEU A 277 -16.08 6.12 -19.63
CA LEU A 277 -17.25 6.90 -19.24
C LEU A 277 -18.54 6.28 -19.77
N THR A 278 -18.57 5.86 -21.04
CA THR A 278 -19.78 5.34 -21.69
C THR A 278 -20.23 4.01 -21.12
N ARG A 279 -19.30 3.07 -20.88
CA ARG A 279 -19.60 1.80 -20.22
C ARG A 279 -20.00 1.97 -18.74
N ASN A 280 -19.69 3.12 -18.14
CA ASN A 280 -20.16 3.52 -16.82
C ASN A 280 -21.34 4.52 -16.85
N GLY A 281 -22.12 4.50 -17.94
CA GLY A 281 -23.44 5.13 -18.01
C GLY A 281 -23.43 6.63 -18.34
N VAL A 282 -22.28 7.19 -18.74
CA VAL A 282 -22.17 8.59 -19.16
C VAL A 282 -22.51 8.72 -20.64
N THR A 283 -23.43 9.62 -20.96
CA THR A 283 -23.73 9.98 -22.35
C THR A 283 -22.66 10.93 -22.88
N ILE A 284 -22.12 10.64 -24.07
CA ILE A 284 -21.11 11.46 -24.76
C ILE A 284 -21.71 12.00 -26.05
N THR A 285 -21.44 13.28 -26.34
CA THR A 285 -21.89 13.97 -27.57
C THR A 285 -20.72 14.56 -28.33
N SER A 286 -20.83 14.64 -29.66
CA SER A 286 -19.82 15.27 -30.51
C SER A 286 -19.93 16.80 -30.45
N LYS A 287 -18.80 17.51 -30.35
CA LYS A 287 -18.76 18.95 -30.62
C LYS A 287 -18.91 19.20 -32.12
N LYS A 288 -19.56 20.32 -32.49
CA LYS A 288 -19.82 20.68 -33.90
C LYS A 288 -18.95 21.81 -34.44
N GLU A 289 -18.29 22.61 -33.57
CA GLU A 289 -17.49 23.75 -33.99
C GLU A 289 -16.08 23.69 -33.42
N ASN A 290 -15.07 23.87 -34.27
CA ASN A 290 -13.64 23.98 -33.94
C ASN A 290 -13.10 22.86 -33.03
N ASP A 291 -13.57 21.62 -33.21
CA ASP A 291 -13.11 20.47 -32.44
C ASP A 291 -11.73 19.98 -32.93
N PRO A 292 -10.65 20.07 -32.12
CA PRO A 292 -9.31 19.62 -32.52
C PRO A 292 -9.21 18.10 -32.73
N PHE A 293 -10.23 17.33 -32.31
CA PHE A 293 -10.31 15.88 -32.46
C PHE A 293 -11.51 15.43 -33.29
N GLU A 294 -12.08 16.31 -34.13
CA GLU A 294 -13.28 16.03 -34.96
C GLU A 294 -13.18 14.68 -35.69
N ALA A 295 -12.07 14.41 -36.38
CA ALA A 295 -11.88 13.17 -37.13
C ALA A 295 -11.89 11.92 -36.23
N LEU A 296 -11.29 12.01 -35.04
CA LEU A 296 -11.25 10.93 -34.05
C LEU A 296 -12.65 10.65 -33.50
N ILE A 297 -13.39 11.70 -33.12
CA ILE A 297 -14.75 11.59 -32.60
C ILE A 297 -15.73 11.10 -33.68
N ALA A 298 -15.59 11.58 -34.92
CA ALA A 298 -16.42 11.13 -36.04
C ALA A 298 -16.25 9.63 -36.34
N GLU A 299 -15.02 9.10 -36.25
CA GLU A 299 -14.75 7.67 -36.40
C GLU A 299 -15.34 6.84 -35.24
N LEU A 300 -15.35 7.40 -34.04
CA LEU A 300 -15.87 6.76 -32.83
C LEU A 300 -17.41 6.75 -32.74
N MET A 301 -18.11 7.71 -33.36
CA MET A 301 -19.56 7.87 -33.24
C MET A 301 -20.37 7.13 -34.33
N PRO A 302 -21.57 6.57 -34.02
CA PRO A 302 -22.01 6.21 -32.67
C PRO A 302 -21.06 5.20 -32.03
N ILE A 303 -20.95 5.27 -30.71
CA ILE A 303 -20.02 4.46 -29.91
C ILE A 303 -20.53 3.02 -29.86
N ASP A 304 -19.79 2.12 -30.50
CA ASP A 304 -20.02 0.68 -30.45
C ASP A 304 -18.70 -0.08 -30.25
N ALA A 305 -18.80 -1.29 -29.68
CA ALA A 305 -17.64 -2.09 -29.30
C ALA A 305 -16.71 -2.45 -30.48
N THR A 306 -17.25 -2.60 -31.69
CA THR A 306 -16.45 -2.97 -32.87
C THR A 306 -15.61 -1.78 -33.34
N LYS A 307 -16.22 -0.58 -33.40
CA LYS A 307 -15.49 0.65 -33.74
C LYS A 307 -14.41 0.99 -32.71
N LEU A 308 -14.75 0.90 -31.42
CA LEU A 308 -13.79 1.08 -30.32
C LEU A 308 -12.58 0.16 -30.51
N LYS A 309 -12.84 -1.13 -30.73
CA LYS A 309 -11.77 -2.13 -30.94
C LYS A 309 -10.90 -1.83 -32.14
N ASN A 310 -11.49 -1.47 -33.28
CA ASN A 310 -10.76 -1.14 -34.51
C ASN A 310 -9.93 0.14 -34.32
N LEU A 311 -10.47 1.14 -33.64
CA LEU A 311 -9.77 2.40 -33.37
C LEU A 311 -8.60 2.19 -32.41
N TYR A 312 -8.75 1.32 -31.40
CA TYR A 312 -7.63 0.91 -30.56
C TYR A 312 -6.51 0.26 -31.36
N LEU A 313 -6.80 -0.74 -32.19
CA LEU A 313 -5.79 -1.39 -33.04
C LEU A 313 -5.04 -0.38 -33.91
N LYS A 314 -5.79 0.48 -34.62
CA LYS A 314 -5.24 1.53 -35.46
C LYS A 314 -4.32 2.49 -34.70
N LEU A 315 -4.72 2.94 -33.51
CA LEU A 315 -3.92 3.85 -32.70
C LEU A 315 -2.68 3.14 -32.12
N TYR A 316 -2.80 1.89 -31.67
CA TYR A 316 -1.65 1.12 -31.21
C TYR A 316 -0.62 0.90 -32.32
N GLU A 317 -1.06 0.62 -33.55
CA GLU A 317 -0.19 0.44 -34.71
C GLU A 317 0.57 1.73 -35.03
N LYS A 318 -0.13 2.88 -35.05
CA LYS A 318 0.50 4.20 -35.23
C LYS A 318 1.53 4.52 -34.13
N ILE A 319 1.20 4.22 -32.87
CA ILE A 319 2.12 4.44 -31.74
C ILE A 319 3.36 3.54 -31.90
N ARG A 320 3.16 2.27 -32.27
CA ARG A 320 4.25 1.30 -32.49
C ARG A 320 5.18 1.74 -33.62
N GLU A 321 4.62 2.16 -34.76
CA GLU A 321 5.38 2.70 -35.89
C GLU A 321 6.19 3.94 -35.49
N ASN A 322 5.68 4.71 -34.52
CA ASN A 322 6.33 5.90 -34.03
C ASN A 322 7.07 5.74 -32.69
N LYS A 323 7.45 4.51 -32.31
CA LYS A 323 8.05 4.19 -30.99
C LYS A 323 9.26 5.05 -30.63
N GLU A 324 10.13 5.34 -31.59
CA GLU A 324 11.34 6.15 -31.38
C GLU A 324 11.03 7.57 -30.91
N ALA A 325 9.90 8.15 -31.33
CA ALA A 325 9.45 9.47 -30.89
C ALA A 325 9.25 9.54 -29.37
N TYR A 326 8.71 8.47 -28.79
CA TYR A 326 8.44 8.38 -27.37
C TYR A 326 9.70 8.02 -26.57
N GLN A 327 10.59 7.18 -27.14
CA GLN A 327 11.86 6.83 -26.53
C GLN A 327 12.80 8.03 -26.36
N TYR A 328 12.70 9.04 -27.23
CA TYR A 328 13.41 10.32 -27.06
C TYR A 328 13.19 10.91 -25.67
N PHE A 329 11.99 10.76 -25.10
CA PHE A 329 11.66 11.31 -23.78
C PHE A 329 12.42 10.68 -22.61
N ASN A 330 13.03 9.50 -22.80
CA ASN A 330 13.93 8.91 -21.80
C ASN A 330 15.16 9.80 -21.52
N THR A 331 15.51 10.68 -22.47
CA THR A 331 16.70 11.55 -22.38
C THR A 331 16.38 12.96 -21.90
N THR A 332 15.10 13.25 -21.66
CA THR A 332 14.61 14.57 -21.26
C THR A 332 14.08 14.57 -19.83
N SER A 333 13.84 15.77 -19.27
CA SER A 333 13.28 15.98 -17.93
C SER A 333 12.89 17.45 -17.72
N TYR A 334 12.04 17.77 -16.75
CA TYR A 334 11.76 19.18 -16.46
C TYR A 334 13.05 19.90 -15.99
N PRO A 335 13.39 21.09 -16.53
CA PRO A 335 14.70 21.71 -16.34
C PRO A 335 15.12 21.91 -14.87
N THR A 336 14.17 22.26 -14.00
CA THR A 336 14.42 22.55 -12.58
C THR A 336 14.60 21.30 -11.73
N LEU A 337 14.03 20.17 -12.15
CA LEU A 337 14.02 18.91 -11.40
C LEU A 337 15.11 17.95 -11.90
N GLY A 338 15.42 17.99 -13.20
CA GLY A 338 16.34 17.07 -13.84
C GLY A 338 15.84 15.62 -13.79
N GLN A 339 16.68 14.67 -14.23
CA GLN A 339 16.30 13.26 -14.21
C GLN A 339 16.50 12.63 -12.82
N GLU A 340 15.53 11.85 -12.38
CA GLU A 340 15.55 10.99 -11.18
C GLU A 340 16.77 10.09 -11.21
N GLN A 341 16.95 9.43 -12.34
CA GLN A 341 18.04 8.50 -12.53
C GLN A 341 19.36 9.16 -12.89
N ALA A 342 19.42 10.42 -13.29
CA ALA A 342 20.73 11.07 -13.49
C ALA A 342 21.45 11.30 -12.16
N LEU A 343 20.70 11.53 -11.08
CA LEU A 343 21.23 11.57 -9.72
C LEU A 343 21.66 10.16 -9.30
N LEU A 344 20.72 9.23 -9.42
CA LEU A 344 20.88 7.90 -8.86
C LEU A 344 21.82 7.02 -9.71
N ARG A 345 21.97 7.20 -11.03
CA ARG A 345 22.97 6.48 -11.87
C ARG A 345 24.41 6.85 -11.54
N LYS A 346 24.64 8.05 -11.00
CA LYS A 346 25.94 8.44 -10.46
C LYS A 346 26.20 7.78 -9.09
N LEU A 347 25.14 7.40 -8.38
CA LEU A 347 25.19 6.82 -7.04
C LEU A 347 25.05 5.27 -7.04
N TRP A 348 24.29 4.67 -7.94
CA TRP A 348 23.89 3.26 -7.91
C TRP A 348 23.91 2.68 -9.34
N THR A 349 24.06 1.36 -9.47
CA THR A 349 23.83 0.67 -10.74
C THR A 349 22.34 0.67 -11.04
N ILE A 350 21.85 1.70 -11.72
CA ILE A 350 20.42 1.86 -12.01
C ILE A 350 20.11 1.62 -13.47
N VAL A 351 19.10 0.78 -13.66
CA VAL A 351 18.52 0.45 -14.95
C VAL A 351 17.70 1.65 -15.45
N ASP A 352 17.83 2.01 -16.72
CA ASP A 352 17.09 3.12 -17.35
C ASP A 352 15.60 2.82 -17.54
N GLN A 353 14.86 2.71 -16.43
CA GLN A 353 13.46 2.29 -16.40
C GLN A 353 12.60 3.24 -15.57
N ARG A 354 11.32 3.38 -15.89
CA ARG A 354 10.39 4.19 -15.08
C ARG A 354 10.35 3.65 -13.64
N ILE A 355 10.51 4.52 -12.65
CA ILE A 355 10.36 4.19 -11.23
C ILE A 355 8.93 4.58 -10.79
N VAL A 356 8.28 3.71 -10.02
CA VAL A 356 6.95 3.88 -9.47
C VAL A 356 6.92 3.49 -7.99
N HIS A 357 5.92 3.98 -7.26
CA HIS A 357 5.58 3.52 -5.93
C HIS A 357 4.55 2.40 -5.98
N TYR A 358 4.93 1.17 -5.64
CA TYR A 358 4.07 -0.01 -5.79
C TYR A 358 3.51 -0.45 -4.45
N GLN A 359 2.23 -0.17 -4.22
CA GLN A 359 1.45 -0.55 -3.03
C GLN A 359 1.98 -0.02 -1.68
N ALA A 360 3.11 0.70 -1.70
CA ALA A 360 3.72 1.35 -0.54
C ALA A 360 4.65 2.47 -1.03
N HIS A 361 5.24 3.21 -0.08
CA HIS A 361 6.28 4.20 -0.36
C HIS A 361 7.64 3.52 -0.60
N ASN A 362 7.73 2.74 -1.67
CA ASN A 362 8.94 2.03 -2.10
C ASN A 362 9.26 2.38 -3.57
N ASP A 363 10.53 2.33 -3.96
CA ASP A 363 10.91 2.49 -5.35
C ASP A 363 10.89 1.13 -6.05
N THR A 364 10.05 1.01 -7.08
CA THR A 364 9.93 -0.20 -7.90
C THR A 364 10.04 0.17 -9.38
N PHE A 365 10.74 -0.63 -10.18
CA PHE A 365 10.78 -0.39 -11.63
C PHE A 365 9.49 -0.86 -12.29
N LEU A 366 8.89 -0.03 -13.14
CA LEU A 366 7.64 -0.34 -13.85
C LEU A 366 7.67 -1.71 -14.55
N PRO A 367 8.77 -2.13 -15.23
CA PRO A 367 8.85 -3.45 -15.87
C PRO A 367 8.73 -4.65 -14.93
N THR A 368 8.91 -4.48 -13.62
CA THR A 368 8.69 -5.54 -12.62
C THR A 368 7.21 -5.75 -12.29
N ILE A 369 6.38 -4.74 -12.58
CA ILE A 369 4.93 -4.75 -12.35
C ILE A 369 4.19 -5.02 -13.66
N ILE A 370 4.59 -4.32 -14.73
CA ILE A 370 4.08 -4.44 -16.09
C ILE A 370 5.26 -4.81 -16.99
N PRO A 371 5.54 -6.12 -17.20
CA PRO A 371 6.62 -6.53 -18.07
C PRO A 371 6.40 -6.04 -19.50
N PRO A 372 7.47 -5.69 -20.23
CA PRO A 372 7.37 -5.35 -21.65
C PRO A 372 6.88 -6.56 -22.45
N VAL A 373 6.12 -6.31 -23.52
CA VAL A 373 5.67 -7.40 -24.39
C VAL A 373 6.87 -8.02 -25.11
N PRO A 374 7.05 -9.35 -25.07
CA PRO A 374 8.09 -10.04 -25.81
C PRO A 374 7.95 -9.82 -27.33
N GLY A 375 9.06 -9.88 -28.08
CA GLY A 375 9.04 -9.87 -29.55
C GLY A 375 8.86 -8.50 -30.22
N GLY A 376 8.25 -7.53 -29.51
CA GLY A 376 8.22 -6.13 -29.95
C GLY A 376 7.19 -5.79 -31.03
N HIS A 377 6.32 -6.74 -31.42
CA HIS A 377 5.23 -6.45 -32.36
C HIS A 377 4.04 -5.76 -31.70
N PHE A 378 3.92 -5.85 -30.37
CA PHE A 378 2.85 -5.21 -29.62
C PHE A 378 3.38 -4.13 -28.68
N LEU A 379 2.52 -3.14 -28.40
CA LEU A 379 2.87 -1.99 -27.56
C LEU A 379 2.85 -2.36 -26.09
N ASN A 380 1.74 -2.98 -25.69
CA ASN A 380 1.46 -3.41 -24.34
C ASN A 380 0.53 -4.63 -24.39
N TYR A 381 0.19 -5.14 -23.21
CA TYR A 381 -0.64 -6.32 -23.05
C TYR A 381 -2.04 -6.19 -23.63
N GLU A 382 -2.62 -4.99 -23.58
CA GLU A 382 -3.93 -4.73 -24.15
C GLU A 382 -3.91 -4.82 -25.68
N HIS A 383 -2.91 -4.22 -26.35
CA HIS A 383 -2.75 -4.33 -27.80
C HIS A 383 -2.66 -5.80 -28.24
N ALA A 384 -1.80 -6.58 -27.59
CA ALA A 384 -1.61 -7.98 -27.91
C ALA A 384 -2.87 -8.84 -27.62
N ARG A 385 -3.60 -8.56 -26.53
CA ARG A 385 -4.87 -9.23 -26.21
C ARG A 385 -5.94 -8.96 -27.26
N ILE A 386 -6.11 -7.69 -27.67
CA ILE A 386 -7.08 -7.30 -28.70
C ILE A 386 -6.76 -8.01 -30.02
N HIS A 387 -5.48 -8.08 -30.39
CA HIS A 387 -5.01 -8.81 -31.57
C HIS A 387 -5.33 -10.31 -31.47
N LEU A 388 -4.93 -10.98 -30.38
CA LEU A 388 -5.21 -12.41 -30.17
C LEU A 388 -6.72 -12.70 -30.22
N ASN A 389 -7.52 -11.87 -29.57
CA ASN A 389 -8.97 -12.04 -29.54
C ASN A 389 -9.59 -11.89 -30.93
N ASN A 390 -9.04 -11.01 -31.76
CA ASN A 390 -9.43 -10.89 -33.17
C ASN A 390 -9.07 -12.15 -33.96
N VAL A 391 -7.83 -12.64 -33.83
CA VAL A 391 -7.33 -13.83 -34.55
C VAL A 391 -8.09 -15.11 -34.14
N LEU A 392 -8.37 -15.28 -32.84
CA LEU A 392 -8.99 -16.49 -32.31
C LEU A 392 -10.52 -16.39 -32.13
N SER A 393 -11.11 -15.24 -32.49
CA SER A 393 -12.53 -14.93 -32.26
C SER A 393 -12.96 -15.14 -30.80
N LEU A 394 -12.13 -14.66 -29.87
CA LEU A 394 -12.40 -14.67 -28.44
C LEU A 394 -13.22 -13.45 -28.05
N LYS A 395 -13.95 -13.56 -26.93
CA LYS A 395 -14.75 -12.46 -26.37
C LYS A 395 -13.98 -11.84 -25.20
N ASP A 396 -14.09 -10.53 -25.04
CA ASP A 396 -13.32 -9.75 -24.06
C ASP A 396 -13.80 -9.99 -22.60
N ASP A 397 -15.09 -10.31 -22.38
CA ASP A 397 -15.71 -10.48 -21.05
C ASP A 397 -15.92 -11.94 -20.62
N VAL A 398 -14.90 -12.79 -20.79
CA VAL A 398 -15.00 -14.22 -20.46
C VAL A 398 -13.97 -14.56 -19.38
N PRO A 399 -14.34 -15.30 -18.32
CA PRO A 399 -13.39 -15.76 -17.30
C PRO A 399 -12.14 -16.39 -17.91
N LEU A 400 -10.97 -16.13 -17.32
CA LEU A 400 -9.66 -16.54 -17.85
C LEU A 400 -9.61 -18.04 -18.19
N ASP A 401 -10.12 -18.90 -17.32
CA ASP A 401 -10.20 -20.35 -17.54
C ASP A 401 -10.99 -20.71 -18.82
N GLN A 402 -12.10 -20.03 -19.06
CA GLN A 402 -12.92 -20.24 -20.26
C GLN A 402 -12.24 -19.66 -21.51
N THR A 403 -11.55 -18.54 -21.39
CA THR A 403 -10.75 -17.94 -22.46
C THR A 403 -9.62 -18.87 -22.87
N ILE A 404 -8.86 -19.42 -21.91
CA ILE A 404 -7.83 -20.43 -22.15
C ILE A 404 -8.42 -21.63 -22.89
N ASN A 405 -9.46 -22.24 -22.34
CA ASN A 405 -10.09 -23.41 -22.96
C ASN A 405 -10.58 -23.15 -24.39
N LYS A 406 -11.16 -21.98 -24.67
CA LYS A 406 -11.59 -21.59 -26.02
C LYS A 406 -10.40 -21.35 -26.95
N ALA A 407 -9.38 -20.65 -26.49
CA ALA A 407 -8.17 -20.37 -27.25
C ALA A 407 -7.48 -21.67 -27.67
N ILE A 408 -7.28 -22.60 -26.74
CA ILE A 408 -6.66 -23.90 -27.00
C ILE A 408 -7.46 -24.71 -28.03
N LYS A 409 -8.79 -24.80 -27.86
CA LYS A 409 -9.66 -25.48 -28.84
C LYS A 409 -9.54 -24.87 -30.24
N ARG A 410 -9.46 -23.53 -30.34
CA ARG A 410 -9.29 -22.82 -31.62
C ARG A 410 -7.91 -23.07 -32.23
N LEU A 411 -6.86 -23.00 -31.43
CA LEU A 411 -5.49 -23.30 -31.87
C LEU A 411 -5.34 -24.73 -32.39
N LEU A 412 -5.94 -25.73 -31.71
CA LEU A 412 -5.93 -27.11 -32.19
C LEU A 412 -6.71 -27.27 -33.51
N ASN A 413 -7.84 -26.56 -33.68
CA ASN A 413 -8.56 -26.56 -34.95
C ASN A 413 -7.76 -25.91 -36.09
N ILE A 414 -7.00 -24.86 -35.79
CA ILE A 414 -6.06 -24.23 -36.74
C ILE A 414 -4.96 -25.23 -37.12
N CYS A 415 -4.36 -25.92 -36.14
CA CYS A 415 -3.33 -26.94 -36.38
C CYS A 415 -3.85 -28.06 -37.31
N LYS A 416 -5.05 -28.58 -37.04
CA LYS A 416 -5.72 -29.59 -37.89
C LYS A 416 -5.87 -29.11 -39.34
N ARG A 417 -6.30 -27.86 -39.54
CA ARG A 417 -6.50 -27.25 -40.86
C ARG A 417 -5.19 -27.08 -41.64
N VAL A 418 -4.10 -26.71 -40.96
CA VAL A 418 -2.77 -26.61 -41.56
C VAL A 418 -2.30 -27.97 -42.09
N ASP A 419 -2.56 -29.06 -41.35
CA ASP A 419 -2.26 -30.42 -41.83
C ASP A 419 -3.16 -30.85 -42.99
N GLU A 420 -4.48 -30.56 -42.91
CA GLU A 420 -5.45 -30.88 -43.96
C GLU A 420 -5.09 -30.20 -45.29
N LYS A 421 -4.67 -28.93 -45.26
CA LYS A 421 -4.23 -28.16 -46.44
C LYS A 421 -2.94 -28.71 -47.05
N LYS A 422 -1.99 -29.21 -46.24
CA LYS A 422 -0.80 -29.91 -46.75
C LYS A 422 -1.14 -31.24 -47.43
N SER A 423 -2.27 -31.85 -47.07
CA SER A 423 -2.70 -33.15 -47.58
C SER A 423 -3.66 -33.11 -48.80
N LEU A 424 -4.38 -31.99 -49.03
CA LEU A 424 -5.36 -31.87 -50.12
C LEU A 424 -5.52 -30.41 -50.61
N GLU A 425 -5.49 -30.21 -51.94
CA GLU A 425 -6.08 -29.03 -52.60
C GLU A 425 -7.61 -29.10 -52.45
N VAL A 426 -8.24 -28.36 -51.53
CA VAL A 426 -9.70 -28.40 -51.36
C VAL A 426 -10.40 -27.09 -51.68
N ASN A 427 -11.43 -27.25 -52.50
CA ASN A 427 -12.36 -26.30 -53.09
C ASN A 427 -13.31 -25.70 -52.03
N VAL A 428 -13.25 -24.39 -51.82
CA VAL A 428 -13.99 -23.64 -50.80
C VAL A 428 -15.32 -23.14 -51.37
N LYS A 429 -16.41 -23.92 -51.28
CA LYS A 429 -17.75 -23.44 -51.70
C LYS A 429 -18.88 -23.57 -50.68
N ASP A 430 -18.66 -24.20 -49.53
CA ASP A 430 -19.70 -24.30 -48.50
C ASP A 430 -19.08 -24.26 -47.11
N MET A 431 -18.96 -23.08 -46.50
CA MET A 431 -18.41 -22.97 -45.15
C MET A 431 -18.99 -21.79 -44.36
N SER A 432 -19.29 -22.03 -43.08
CA SER A 432 -19.80 -21.02 -42.15
C SER A 432 -18.76 -19.93 -41.87
N SER A 433 -19.21 -18.75 -41.42
CA SER A 433 -18.35 -17.58 -41.15
C SER A 433 -17.18 -17.88 -40.19
N SER A 434 -17.38 -18.75 -39.19
CA SER A 434 -16.31 -19.14 -38.26
C SER A 434 -15.28 -20.09 -38.87
N LEU A 435 -15.68 -20.91 -39.86
CA LEU A 435 -14.76 -21.79 -40.60
C LEU A 435 -13.95 -21.00 -41.65
N ILE A 436 -14.51 -19.93 -42.22
CA ILE A 436 -13.84 -19.04 -43.19
C ILE A 436 -12.70 -18.26 -42.50
N MET A 437 -12.92 -17.73 -41.29
CA MET A 437 -11.85 -17.08 -40.53
C MET A 437 -10.72 -18.05 -40.18
N VAL A 438 -11.04 -19.25 -39.69
CA VAL A 438 -10.04 -20.28 -39.40
C VAL A 438 -9.22 -20.66 -40.64
N SER A 439 -9.83 -20.62 -41.84
CA SER A 439 -9.10 -20.80 -43.10
C SER A 439 -8.14 -19.64 -43.40
N LYS A 440 -8.60 -18.38 -43.28
CA LYS A 440 -7.75 -17.20 -43.52
C LYS A 440 -6.58 -17.10 -42.54
N VAL A 441 -6.80 -17.48 -41.28
CA VAL A 441 -5.75 -17.53 -40.25
C VAL A 441 -4.77 -18.67 -40.55
N ALA A 442 -5.25 -19.84 -40.98
CA ALA A 442 -4.37 -20.91 -41.43
C ALA A 442 -3.51 -20.48 -42.64
N ASP A 443 -4.06 -19.68 -43.56
CA ASP A 443 -3.31 -19.12 -44.70
C ASP A 443 -2.22 -18.11 -44.26
N THR A 444 -2.44 -17.35 -43.19
CA THR A 444 -1.43 -16.41 -42.64
C THR A 444 -0.31 -17.13 -41.89
N LEU A 445 -0.63 -18.30 -41.30
CA LEU A 445 0.32 -19.17 -40.59
C LEU A 445 1.21 -20.01 -41.51
N ASP A 446 1.03 -19.92 -42.84
CA ASP A 446 2.01 -20.41 -43.82
C ASP A 446 3.28 -19.52 -43.86
N THR A 447 3.23 -18.34 -43.24
CA THR A 447 4.37 -17.42 -43.12
C THR A 447 4.98 -17.48 -41.72
N LYS A 448 6.31 -17.31 -41.63
CA LYS A 448 7.01 -17.21 -40.35
C LYS A 448 6.46 -16.06 -39.49
N GLU A 449 6.19 -14.92 -40.11
CA GLU A 449 5.66 -13.73 -39.44
C GLU A 449 4.26 -13.95 -38.83
N GLY A 450 3.38 -14.67 -39.54
CA GLY A 450 2.07 -15.03 -38.98
C GLY A 450 2.15 -15.97 -37.78
N VAL A 451 3.10 -16.92 -37.80
CA VAL A 451 3.36 -17.80 -36.65
C VAL A 451 3.93 -17.01 -35.48
N ASP A 452 4.90 -16.13 -35.73
CA ASP A 452 5.52 -15.29 -34.70
C ASP A 452 4.46 -14.38 -34.01
N LEU A 453 3.59 -13.72 -34.79
CA LEU A 453 2.49 -12.90 -34.24
C LEU A 453 1.49 -13.72 -33.40
N LEU A 454 1.16 -14.94 -33.83
CA LEU A 454 0.29 -15.83 -33.06
C LEU A 454 0.94 -16.26 -31.75
N LEU A 455 2.23 -16.58 -31.77
CA LEU A 455 2.98 -17.00 -30.59
C LEU A 455 3.17 -15.84 -29.60
N GLU A 456 3.39 -14.62 -30.08
CA GLU A 456 3.43 -13.42 -29.23
C GLU A 456 2.05 -13.11 -28.64
N GLY A 457 0.97 -13.29 -29.40
CA GLY A 457 -0.39 -13.24 -28.87
C GLY A 457 -0.64 -14.33 -27.83
N LEU A 458 -0.19 -15.57 -28.07
CA LEU A 458 -0.31 -16.66 -27.09
C LEU A 458 0.52 -16.39 -25.83
N ALA A 459 1.72 -15.84 -25.97
CA ALA A 459 2.56 -15.42 -24.86
C ALA A 459 1.81 -14.49 -23.91
N MET A 460 0.87 -13.71 -24.42
CA MET A 460 0.01 -12.88 -23.56
C MET A 460 -0.98 -13.65 -22.71
N LEU A 461 -1.65 -14.63 -23.29
CA LEU A 461 -2.54 -15.49 -22.52
C LEU A 461 -1.76 -16.25 -21.44
N ILE A 462 -0.49 -16.58 -21.73
CA ILE A 462 0.44 -17.13 -20.75
C ILE A 462 0.77 -16.09 -19.68
N GLU A 463 1.06 -14.83 -20.03
CA GLU A 463 1.34 -13.75 -19.06
C GLU A 463 0.15 -13.45 -18.13
N GLU A 464 -1.10 -13.58 -18.60
CA GLU A 464 -2.30 -13.48 -17.75
C GLU A 464 -2.37 -14.56 -16.67
N VAL A 465 -1.67 -15.68 -16.84
CA VAL A 465 -1.52 -16.72 -15.80
C VAL A 465 -0.22 -16.50 -15.02
N ARG A 466 0.88 -16.22 -15.72
CA ARG A 466 2.23 -16.09 -15.16
C ARG A 466 2.34 -14.92 -14.20
N ARG A 467 1.89 -13.72 -14.57
CA ARG A 467 2.06 -12.52 -13.73
C ARG A 467 1.33 -12.67 -12.38
N PRO A 468 0.03 -13.02 -12.33
CA PRO A 468 -0.65 -13.25 -11.05
C PRO A 468 -0.02 -14.38 -10.23
N TYR A 469 0.53 -15.41 -10.88
CA TYR A 469 1.25 -16.48 -10.19
C TYR A 469 2.60 -16.02 -9.59
N LEU A 470 3.40 -15.28 -10.36
CA LEU A 470 4.69 -14.76 -9.89
C LEU A 470 4.51 -13.77 -8.74
N GLN A 471 3.48 -12.92 -8.81
CA GLN A 471 3.18 -11.87 -7.83
C GLN A 471 2.25 -12.32 -6.68
N ASP A 472 1.85 -13.60 -6.64
CA ASP A 472 0.92 -14.17 -5.64
C ASP A 472 -0.46 -13.46 -5.58
N GLU A 473 -0.98 -13.02 -6.74
CA GLU A 473 -2.26 -12.29 -6.87
C GLU A 473 -3.49 -13.20 -6.95
N PHE A 474 -3.33 -14.53 -7.13
CA PHE A 474 -4.45 -15.48 -7.11
C PHE A 474 -4.95 -15.74 -5.67
N ILE A 475 -5.72 -14.79 -5.14
CA ILE A 475 -6.26 -14.82 -3.77
C ILE A 475 -7.47 -15.76 -3.66
N ASP A 476 -8.37 -15.78 -4.65
CA ASP A 476 -9.51 -16.70 -4.68
C ASP A 476 -9.05 -18.12 -5.10
N GLU A 477 -9.10 -19.04 -4.15
CA GLU A 477 -8.74 -20.44 -4.35
C GLU A 477 -9.61 -21.15 -5.39
N ARG A 478 -10.90 -20.79 -5.51
CA ARG A 478 -11.79 -21.39 -6.53
C ARG A 478 -11.40 -20.94 -7.92
N HIS A 479 -11.18 -19.64 -8.11
CA HIS A 479 -10.69 -19.10 -9.38
C HIS A 479 -9.33 -19.68 -9.75
N ARG A 480 -8.38 -19.73 -8.80
CA ARG A 480 -7.06 -20.34 -8.99
C ARG A 480 -7.16 -21.78 -9.48
N THR A 481 -8.05 -22.58 -8.88
CA THR A 481 -8.26 -23.99 -9.25
C THR A 481 -8.77 -24.12 -10.69
N LYS A 482 -9.76 -23.32 -11.10
CA LYS A 482 -10.27 -23.34 -12.49
C LYS A 482 -9.23 -22.96 -13.52
N VAL A 483 -8.42 -21.94 -13.22
CA VAL A 483 -7.31 -21.52 -14.10
C VAL A 483 -6.26 -22.64 -14.20
N TRP A 484 -5.89 -23.26 -13.08
CA TRP A 484 -4.98 -24.41 -13.05
C TRP A 484 -5.47 -25.58 -13.91
N GLU A 485 -6.74 -25.94 -13.81
CA GLU A 485 -7.36 -27.00 -14.62
C GLU A 485 -7.32 -26.67 -16.12
N ALA A 486 -7.60 -25.41 -16.49
CA ALA A 486 -7.56 -24.96 -17.89
C ALA A 486 -6.14 -24.99 -18.47
N VAL A 487 -5.14 -24.56 -17.68
CA VAL A 487 -3.72 -24.62 -18.06
C VAL A 487 -3.27 -26.07 -18.22
N THR A 488 -3.56 -26.93 -17.24
CA THR A 488 -3.23 -28.36 -17.30
C THR A 488 -3.85 -29.03 -18.54
N SER A 489 -5.12 -28.72 -18.82
CA SER A 489 -5.82 -29.21 -20.00
C SER A 489 -5.12 -28.80 -21.30
N ALA A 490 -4.52 -27.61 -21.37
CA ALA A 490 -3.77 -27.17 -22.54
C ALA A 490 -2.58 -28.09 -22.85
N PHE A 491 -1.76 -28.41 -21.83
CA PHE A 491 -0.63 -29.32 -22.00
C PHE A 491 -1.09 -30.73 -22.38
N VAL A 492 -2.13 -31.25 -21.73
CA VAL A 492 -2.68 -32.59 -22.05
C VAL A 492 -3.15 -32.65 -23.49
N LEU A 493 -3.98 -31.70 -23.94
CA LEU A 493 -4.56 -31.71 -25.28
C LEU A 493 -3.51 -31.59 -26.39
N PHE A 494 -2.48 -30.76 -26.23
CA PHE A 494 -1.40 -30.66 -27.23
C PHE A 494 -0.50 -31.89 -27.25
N ASN A 495 -0.19 -32.48 -26.08
CA ASN A 495 0.56 -33.73 -26.02
C ASN A 495 -0.22 -34.89 -26.66
N GLU A 496 -1.52 -35.00 -26.40
CA GLU A 496 -2.38 -36.01 -27.04
C GLU A 496 -2.48 -35.79 -28.54
N PHE A 497 -2.63 -34.54 -28.99
CA PHE A 497 -2.68 -34.19 -30.41
C PHE A 497 -1.40 -34.62 -31.15
N LEU A 498 -0.22 -34.42 -30.55
CA LEU A 498 1.06 -34.81 -31.15
C LEU A 498 1.40 -36.31 -31.01
N LYS A 499 0.69 -37.06 -30.15
CA LYS A 499 0.81 -38.53 -30.07
C LYS A 499 0.07 -39.25 -31.20
N ASP A 500 -0.93 -38.61 -31.79
CA ASP A 500 -1.61 -39.13 -32.98
C ASP A 500 -0.65 -39.13 -34.17
N GLU A 501 -0.42 -40.30 -34.78
CA GLU A 501 0.49 -40.47 -35.93
C GLU A 501 0.16 -39.51 -37.08
N LYS A 502 -1.12 -39.15 -37.27
CA LYS A 502 -1.57 -38.21 -38.29
C LYS A 502 -1.00 -36.80 -38.10
N HIS A 503 -0.76 -36.41 -36.85
CA HIS A 503 -0.43 -35.04 -36.45
C HIS A 503 0.97 -34.92 -35.83
N ALA A 504 1.70 -36.03 -35.67
CA ALA A 504 3.03 -36.09 -35.06
C ALA A 504 4.07 -35.16 -35.74
N GLN A 505 3.86 -34.80 -37.01
CA GLN A 505 4.73 -33.87 -37.76
C GLN A 505 4.17 -32.45 -37.90
N ASN A 506 3.14 -32.09 -37.13
CA ASN A 506 2.58 -30.74 -37.17
C ASN A 506 3.52 -29.73 -36.49
N GLU A 507 4.28 -28.98 -37.31
CA GLU A 507 5.27 -28.01 -36.83
C GLU A 507 4.65 -26.85 -36.03
N VAL A 508 3.42 -26.43 -36.34
CA VAL A 508 2.73 -25.37 -35.60
C VAL A 508 2.38 -25.85 -34.19
N ALA A 509 1.81 -27.05 -34.06
CA ALA A 509 1.49 -27.66 -32.77
C ALA A 509 2.74 -27.96 -31.94
N LYS A 510 3.83 -28.46 -32.55
CA LYS A 510 5.13 -28.63 -31.88
C LYS A 510 5.66 -27.30 -31.37
N THR A 511 5.57 -26.23 -32.17
CA THR A 511 6.04 -24.90 -31.79
C THR A 511 5.21 -24.32 -30.65
N ILE A 512 3.88 -24.44 -30.69
CA ILE A 512 3.00 -24.01 -29.60
C ILE A 512 3.33 -24.77 -28.31
N LEU A 513 3.43 -26.10 -28.35
CA LEU A 513 3.76 -26.89 -27.17
C LEU A 513 5.15 -26.54 -26.62
N LYS A 514 6.14 -26.34 -27.50
CA LYS A 514 7.47 -25.87 -27.11
C LYS A 514 7.40 -24.50 -26.41
N THR A 515 6.59 -23.58 -26.92
CA THR A 515 6.35 -22.27 -26.29
C THR A 515 5.71 -22.42 -24.92
N LEU A 516 4.71 -23.29 -24.75
CA LEU A 516 4.10 -23.58 -23.45
C LEU A 516 5.12 -24.15 -22.45
N ASN A 517 5.90 -25.16 -22.86
CA ASN A 517 6.94 -25.78 -22.02
C ASN A 517 8.04 -24.78 -21.63
N THR A 518 8.50 -23.98 -22.59
CA THR A 518 9.55 -22.97 -22.35
C THR A 518 9.05 -21.89 -21.38
N ASN A 519 7.82 -21.42 -21.54
CA ASN A 519 7.26 -20.42 -20.62
C ASN A 519 6.98 -20.99 -19.23
N LEU A 520 6.55 -22.25 -19.11
CA LEU A 520 6.42 -22.91 -17.82
C LEU A 520 7.79 -23.00 -17.13
N ALA A 521 8.81 -23.45 -17.85
CA ALA A 521 10.18 -23.53 -17.34
C ALA A 521 10.69 -22.17 -16.84
N THR A 522 10.64 -21.14 -17.69
CA THR A 522 11.10 -19.80 -17.31
C THR A 522 10.29 -19.21 -16.17
N THR A 523 8.98 -19.49 -16.08
CA THR A 523 8.13 -19.05 -14.97
C THR A 523 8.56 -19.68 -13.65
N LEU A 524 8.78 -21.00 -13.64
CA LEU A 524 9.20 -21.72 -12.43
C LEU A 524 10.62 -21.34 -12.01
N GLU A 525 11.53 -21.19 -12.97
CA GLU A 525 12.89 -20.67 -12.73
C GLU A 525 12.86 -19.25 -12.17
N THR A 526 12.01 -18.38 -12.74
CA THR A 526 11.82 -16.99 -12.25
C THR A 526 11.31 -17.03 -10.80
N LYS A 527 10.24 -17.78 -10.52
CA LYS A 527 9.69 -17.88 -9.16
C LYS A 527 10.73 -18.42 -8.19
N HIS A 528 11.44 -19.48 -8.57
CA HIS A 528 12.54 -20.03 -7.76
C HIS A 528 13.61 -18.97 -7.47
N HIS A 529 14.12 -18.30 -8.51
CA HIS A 529 15.15 -17.28 -8.38
C HIS A 529 14.70 -16.11 -7.51
N THR A 530 13.51 -15.56 -7.76
CA THR A 530 12.92 -14.48 -6.97
C THR A 530 12.79 -14.87 -5.50
N LEU A 531 12.33 -16.09 -5.19
CA LEU A 531 12.23 -16.56 -3.80
C LEU A 531 13.61 -16.69 -3.14
N VAL A 532 14.62 -17.15 -3.89
CA VAL A 532 16.01 -17.23 -3.41
C VAL A 532 16.59 -15.85 -3.15
N GLU A 533 16.40 -14.89 -4.05
CA GLU A 533 16.86 -13.50 -3.90
C GLU A 533 16.16 -12.79 -2.74
N GLN A 534 14.83 -12.95 -2.62
CA GLN A 534 14.05 -12.42 -1.50
C GLN A 534 14.55 -12.99 -0.16
N TYR A 535 14.80 -14.29 -0.11
CA TYR A 535 15.41 -14.93 1.05
C TYR A 535 16.80 -14.36 1.34
N GLN A 536 17.67 -14.18 0.34
CA GLN A 536 19.02 -13.64 0.55
C GLN A 536 19.02 -12.19 1.04
N LEU A 537 18.09 -11.38 0.52
CA LEU A 537 17.88 -10.00 0.97
C LEU A 537 17.40 -9.98 2.41
N LEU A 538 16.38 -10.78 2.73
CA LEU A 538 15.82 -10.86 4.08
C LEU A 538 16.82 -11.45 5.09
N SER A 539 17.53 -12.52 4.74
CA SER A 539 18.56 -13.12 5.57
C SER A 539 19.64 -12.10 5.91
N SER A 540 20.04 -11.30 4.90
CA SER A 540 20.99 -10.21 5.07
C SER A 540 20.50 -9.14 6.05
N LYS A 541 19.22 -8.75 5.99
CA LYS A 541 18.63 -7.79 6.94
C LYS A 541 18.52 -8.36 8.36
N LEU A 542 18.19 -9.65 8.47
CA LEU A 542 18.09 -10.35 9.76
C LEU A 542 19.46 -10.47 10.45
N GLU A 543 20.52 -10.71 9.69
CA GLU A 543 21.88 -10.88 10.23
C GLU A 543 22.53 -9.57 10.70
N SER A 544 22.36 -8.49 9.95
CA SER A 544 23.02 -7.21 10.25
C SER A 544 22.31 -6.00 9.65
N ASN A 545 22.68 -4.81 10.15
CA ASN A 545 22.24 -3.51 9.64
C ASN A 545 22.97 -3.16 8.34
N LYS A 546 22.79 -3.97 7.28
CA LYS A 546 23.49 -3.78 6.00
C LYS A 546 23.17 -2.46 5.32
N LEU A 547 22.12 -1.75 5.71
CA LEU A 547 21.84 -0.38 5.25
C LEU A 547 23.02 0.57 5.44
N LEU A 548 23.82 0.40 6.51
CA LEU A 548 24.93 1.31 6.82
C LEU A 548 26.11 1.16 5.87
N ILE A 549 26.35 -0.02 5.29
CA ILE A 549 27.47 -0.28 4.38
C ILE A 549 27.40 0.57 3.09
N PRO A 550 26.31 0.48 2.29
CA PRO A 550 26.19 1.29 1.08
C PRO A 550 26.09 2.79 1.43
N LEU A 551 25.51 3.14 2.57
CA LEU A 551 25.44 4.51 3.06
C LEU A 551 26.84 5.09 3.37
N GLN A 552 27.69 4.34 4.08
CA GLN A 552 29.08 4.70 4.36
C GLN A 552 29.88 4.92 3.08
N TYR A 553 29.78 4.00 2.12
CA TYR A 553 30.47 4.13 0.84
C TYR A 553 30.11 5.45 0.13
N LYS A 554 28.85 5.87 0.21
CA LYS A 554 28.39 7.12 -0.39
C LYS A 554 28.79 8.37 0.36
N ILE A 555 28.72 8.35 1.68
CA ILE A 555 29.26 9.44 2.49
C ILE A 555 30.78 9.58 2.25
N GLN A 556 31.51 8.48 2.10
CA GLN A 556 32.93 8.49 1.76
C GLN A 556 33.18 9.11 0.38
N GLU A 557 32.36 8.79 -0.63
CA GLU A 557 32.48 9.38 -1.97
C GLU A 557 32.28 10.90 -1.94
N LEU A 558 31.26 11.37 -1.21
CA LEU A 558 31.00 12.80 -0.99
C LEU A 558 32.17 13.47 -0.26
N ARG A 559 32.69 12.80 0.78
CA ARG A 559 33.82 13.28 1.58
C ARG A 559 35.09 13.43 0.75
N THR A 560 35.39 12.47 -0.13
CA THR A 560 36.56 12.48 -1.01
C THR A 560 36.46 13.61 -2.04
N LYS A 561 35.31 13.78 -2.71
CA LYS A 561 35.10 14.87 -3.68
C LYS A 561 35.30 16.25 -3.06
N LEU A 562 34.83 16.41 -1.82
CA LEU A 562 34.99 17.66 -1.06
C LEU A 562 36.46 17.96 -0.70
N ASN A 563 37.35 16.96 -0.64
CA ASN A 563 38.78 17.16 -0.37
C ASN A 563 39.60 17.55 -1.60
N GLU A 564 39.15 17.19 -2.81
CA GLU A 564 39.94 17.40 -4.03
C GLU A 564 39.89 18.85 -4.55
N SER A 565 39.07 19.73 -3.96
CA SER A 565 38.65 20.96 -4.66
C SER A 565 38.34 22.18 -3.77
N THR A 566 38.60 22.13 -2.46
CA THR A 566 38.36 23.27 -1.55
C THR A 566 39.54 23.57 -0.63
N THR A 567 39.76 24.86 -0.34
CA THR A 567 40.65 25.31 0.75
C THR A 567 40.00 25.01 2.10
N ASP A 568 40.77 24.47 3.04
CA ASP A 568 40.26 23.74 4.22
C ASP A 568 39.32 24.49 5.17
N GLU A 569 39.28 25.82 5.16
CA GLU A 569 38.51 26.60 6.15
C GLU A 569 37.01 26.72 5.84
N ASP A 570 36.60 26.79 4.56
CA ASP A 570 35.22 27.16 4.18
C ASP A 570 34.18 26.04 4.38
N ASP A 571 34.63 24.79 4.48
CA ASP A 571 33.78 23.58 4.54
C ASP A 571 34.13 22.67 5.73
N LEU A 572 34.93 23.15 6.68
CA LEU A 572 35.46 22.35 7.79
C LEU A 572 34.37 21.69 8.64
N GLU A 573 33.26 22.39 8.87
CA GLU A 573 32.12 21.88 9.63
C GLU A 573 31.46 20.67 8.92
N LEU A 574 31.17 20.81 7.63
CA LEU A 574 30.63 19.72 6.81
C LEU A 574 31.59 18.53 6.77
N LYS A 575 32.89 18.77 6.56
CA LYS A 575 33.93 17.73 6.58
C LYS A 575 33.90 16.93 7.89
N LYS A 576 33.84 17.61 9.04
CA LYS A 576 33.76 16.98 10.37
C LYS A 576 32.50 16.13 10.54
N ILE A 577 31.33 16.62 10.12
CA ILE A 577 30.07 15.86 10.24
C ILE A 577 30.15 14.56 9.43
N LEU A 578 30.68 14.62 8.21
CA LEU A 578 30.85 13.44 7.36
C LEU A 578 31.90 12.46 7.91
N ASP A 579 33.01 12.97 8.48
CA ASP A 579 34.04 12.14 9.10
C ASP A 579 33.52 11.38 10.34
N VAL A 580 32.78 12.07 11.22
CA VAL A 580 32.14 11.46 12.40
C VAL A 580 31.18 10.36 11.97
N PHE A 581 30.38 10.58 10.92
CA PHE A 581 29.51 9.56 10.37
C PHE A 581 30.30 8.31 9.96
N LEU A 582 31.38 8.48 9.20
CA LEU A 582 32.21 7.39 8.68
C LEU A 582 32.92 6.60 9.78
N GLU A 583 33.31 7.26 10.87
CA GLU A 583 33.96 6.63 12.02
C GLU A 583 32.98 5.79 12.86
N GLN A 584 31.77 6.30 13.07
CA GLN A 584 30.79 5.70 13.97
C GLN A 584 29.92 4.63 13.29
N ALA A 585 29.57 4.81 12.01
CA ALA A 585 28.65 3.90 11.32
C ALA A 585 29.11 2.42 11.31
N PRO A 586 30.40 2.06 11.18
CA PRO A 586 30.84 0.66 11.24
C PRO A 586 30.52 -0.03 12.57
N GLN A 587 30.46 0.73 13.68
CA GLN A 587 30.21 0.20 15.02
C GLN A 587 28.74 -0.21 15.21
N LEU A 588 27.85 0.29 14.36
CA LEU A 588 26.41 0.04 14.39
C LEU A 588 25.96 -1.11 13.48
N ALA A 589 26.88 -1.85 12.85
CA ALA A 589 26.55 -2.93 11.93
C ALA A 589 25.72 -4.06 12.58
N HIS A 590 25.86 -4.27 13.89
CA HIS A 590 25.11 -5.28 14.66
C HIS A 590 24.31 -4.69 15.83
N SER A 591 24.11 -3.37 15.83
CA SER A 591 23.32 -2.68 16.85
C SER A 591 21.83 -2.94 16.65
N LYS A 592 20.99 -2.47 17.59
CA LYS A 592 19.54 -2.51 17.40
C LYS A 592 19.12 -1.58 16.26
N SER A 593 18.02 -1.89 15.58
CA SER A 593 17.54 -1.06 14.46
C SER A 593 17.12 0.33 14.91
N GLY A 594 16.59 0.46 16.14
CA GLY A 594 16.28 1.74 16.77
C GLY A 594 17.52 2.62 16.99
N GLU A 595 18.66 2.02 17.34
CA GLU A 595 19.93 2.74 17.54
C GLU A 595 20.50 3.24 16.20
N MET A 596 20.45 2.40 15.16
CA MET A 596 20.82 2.80 13.80
C MET A 596 19.96 3.96 13.29
N ARG A 597 18.64 3.88 13.47
CA ARG A 597 17.70 4.93 13.07
C ARG A 597 17.99 6.25 13.80
N GLY A 598 18.20 6.18 15.11
CA GLY A 598 18.58 7.35 15.92
C GLY A 598 19.87 8.00 15.43
N PHE A 599 20.88 7.19 15.09
CA PHE A 599 22.15 7.66 14.54
C PHE A 599 21.99 8.41 13.20
N ILE A 600 21.18 7.88 12.28
CA ILE A 600 20.91 8.52 10.98
C ILE A 600 20.15 9.84 11.17
N ASP A 601 19.11 9.84 12.01
CA ASP A 601 18.29 11.03 12.31
C ASP A 601 19.13 12.14 12.97
N GLU A 602 20.02 11.79 13.90
CA GLU A 602 20.93 12.73 14.54
C GLU A 602 21.89 13.38 13.52
N HIS A 603 22.50 12.59 12.63
CA HIS A 603 23.39 13.13 11.61
C HIS A 603 22.65 13.99 10.58
N LEU A 604 21.42 13.64 10.22
CA LEU A 604 20.58 14.46 9.35
C LEU A 604 20.25 15.82 10.00
N LYS A 605 19.96 15.84 11.31
CA LYS A 605 19.77 17.08 12.08
C LYS A 605 21.05 17.92 12.10
N ASN A 606 22.21 17.30 12.29
CA ASN A 606 23.50 18.00 12.26
C ASN A 606 23.78 18.63 10.89
N LEU A 607 23.50 17.92 9.79
CA LEU A 607 23.60 18.50 8.45
C LEU A 607 22.58 19.62 8.22
N SER A 608 21.39 19.55 8.82
CA SER A 608 20.35 20.59 8.66
C SER A 608 20.76 21.95 9.20
N VAL A 609 21.66 21.99 10.18
CA VAL A 609 22.17 23.23 10.79
C VAL A 609 23.55 23.65 10.30
N ALA A 610 24.25 22.79 9.56
CA ALA A 610 25.60 23.04 9.07
C ALA A 610 25.65 24.17 8.04
N GLN A 611 26.70 24.98 8.10
CA GLN A 611 26.93 26.07 7.14
C GLN A 611 28.17 25.81 6.29
N THR A 612 28.09 26.22 5.02
CA THR A 612 29.18 26.08 4.04
C THR A 612 29.14 27.27 3.08
N GLN A 613 30.32 27.79 2.77
CA GLN A 613 30.44 28.97 1.91
C GLN A 613 30.74 28.60 0.45
N SER A 614 31.39 27.46 0.21
CA SER A 614 31.78 27.05 -1.14
C SER A 614 30.60 26.50 -1.95
N VAL A 615 30.62 26.68 -3.27
CA VAL A 615 29.59 26.15 -4.19
C VAL A 615 29.54 24.63 -4.11
N LEU A 616 30.69 23.98 -3.99
CA LEU A 616 30.80 22.54 -3.87
C LEU A 616 30.33 22.03 -2.51
N GLY A 617 30.68 22.73 -1.43
CA GLY A 617 30.24 22.41 -0.08
C GLY A 617 28.72 22.51 0.06
N LYS A 618 28.11 23.57 -0.48
CA LYS A 618 26.64 23.69 -0.59
C LYS A 618 26.02 22.52 -1.34
N SER A 619 26.57 22.17 -2.50
CA SER A 619 26.11 21.00 -3.25
C SER A 619 26.23 19.73 -2.39
N THR A 620 27.41 19.46 -1.84
CA THR A 620 27.73 18.26 -1.04
C THR A 620 26.85 18.14 0.21
N LEU A 621 26.57 19.26 0.87
CA LEU A 621 25.65 19.32 2.00
C LEU A 621 24.25 18.84 1.61
N GLU A 622 23.73 19.34 0.50
CA GLU A 622 22.42 18.92 -0.03
C GLU A 622 22.42 17.44 -0.44
N TRP A 623 23.51 16.94 -1.03
CA TRP A 623 23.66 15.51 -1.34
C TRP A 623 23.66 14.63 -0.08
N ALA A 624 24.38 15.05 0.96
CA ALA A 624 24.46 14.30 2.22
C ALA A 624 23.10 14.28 2.95
N LYS A 625 22.38 15.40 2.97
CA LYS A 625 21.02 15.48 3.55
C LYS A 625 20.05 14.54 2.83
N LEU A 626 20.04 14.56 1.49
CA LEU A 626 19.17 13.69 0.70
C LEU A 626 19.45 12.21 1.00
N LEU A 627 20.73 11.84 0.99
CA LEU A 627 21.16 10.47 1.25
C LEU A 627 20.76 9.98 2.66
N LEU A 628 20.95 10.81 3.69
CA LEU A 628 20.53 10.45 5.05
C LEU A 628 19.00 10.45 5.21
N GLY A 629 18.28 11.35 4.52
CA GLY A 629 16.82 11.37 4.51
C GLY A 629 16.23 10.09 3.91
N GLU A 630 16.75 9.64 2.76
CA GLU A 630 16.35 8.36 2.15
C GLU A 630 16.69 7.18 3.06
N ALA A 631 17.89 7.14 3.64
CA ALA A 631 18.28 6.09 4.57
C ALA A 631 17.42 6.06 5.85
N LEU A 632 16.95 7.22 6.32
CA LEU A 632 16.07 7.30 7.48
C LEU A 632 14.69 6.71 7.18
N ASP A 633 14.14 6.98 6.00
CA ASP A 633 12.89 6.37 5.54
C ASP A 633 13.08 4.84 5.37
N ASP A 634 14.17 4.40 4.72
CA ASP A 634 14.52 2.98 4.55
C ASP A 634 14.75 2.22 5.85
N SER A 635 15.20 2.90 6.91
CA SER A 635 15.42 2.29 8.23
C SER A 635 14.12 1.72 8.83
N LEU A 636 12.93 2.18 8.41
CA LEU A 636 11.65 1.62 8.84
C LEU A 636 11.50 0.15 8.42
N ASN A 637 12.15 -0.27 7.34
CA ASN A 637 12.14 -1.66 6.88
C ASN A 637 12.91 -2.60 7.81
N TYR A 638 13.64 -2.07 8.80
CA TYR A 638 14.33 -2.81 9.86
C TYR A 638 13.58 -2.75 11.20
N ALA A 639 12.36 -2.22 11.25
CA ALA A 639 11.53 -2.29 12.45
C ALA A 639 11.12 -3.74 12.73
N GLY A 640 11.03 -4.12 14.01
CA GLY A 640 10.72 -5.49 14.43
C GLY A 640 9.43 -6.04 13.81
N GLU A 641 8.36 -5.24 13.83
CA GLU A 641 7.06 -5.60 13.23
C GLU A 641 7.17 -5.87 11.73
N ASN A 642 7.80 -4.96 10.97
CA ASN A 642 7.99 -5.10 9.53
C ASN A 642 8.85 -6.31 9.19
N MET A 643 9.91 -6.55 9.97
CA MET A 643 10.79 -7.70 9.80
C MET A 643 10.04 -9.02 10.02
N MET A 644 9.22 -9.12 11.07
CA MET A 644 8.43 -10.32 11.32
C MET A 644 7.37 -10.56 10.24
N LYS A 645 6.74 -9.50 9.72
CA LYS A 645 5.85 -9.59 8.55
C LYS A 645 6.59 -10.13 7.32
N GLU A 646 7.81 -9.65 7.03
CA GLU A 646 8.63 -10.15 5.93
C GLU A 646 9.00 -11.64 6.14
N VAL A 647 9.37 -12.05 7.36
CA VAL A 647 9.67 -13.45 7.71
C VAL A 647 8.48 -14.38 7.48
N ILE A 648 7.30 -14.02 7.98
CA ILE A 648 6.08 -14.82 7.80
C ILE A 648 5.79 -14.98 6.31
N LYS A 649 5.81 -13.87 5.56
CA LYS A 649 5.54 -13.87 4.13
C LYS A 649 6.52 -14.77 3.37
N ALA A 650 7.82 -14.57 3.57
CA ALA A 650 8.85 -15.35 2.90
C ALA A 650 8.74 -16.85 3.25
N HIS A 651 8.46 -17.18 4.52
CA HIS A 651 8.33 -18.58 4.97
C HIS A 651 7.19 -19.28 4.22
N GLN A 652 6.02 -18.64 4.19
CA GLN A 652 4.84 -19.17 3.51
C GLN A 652 5.06 -19.31 2.00
N GLN A 653 5.71 -18.34 1.36
CA GLN A 653 5.97 -18.37 -0.08
C GLN A 653 6.93 -19.50 -0.48
N LEU A 654 8.02 -19.69 0.29
CA LEU A 654 8.95 -20.82 0.09
C LEU A 654 8.23 -22.16 0.21
N GLU A 655 7.41 -22.34 1.26
CA GLU A 655 6.71 -23.60 1.50
C GLU A 655 5.62 -23.88 0.46
N LYS A 656 4.82 -22.88 0.09
CA LYS A 656 3.80 -23.01 -0.95
C LYS A 656 4.41 -23.44 -2.29
N PHE A 657 5.48 -22.78 -2.72
CA PHE A 657 6.12 -23.12 -3.99
C PHE A 657 6.74 -24.53 -3.95
N ARG A 658 7.43 -24.87 -2.86
CA ARG A 658 8.01 -26.20 -2.63
C ARG A 658 6.96 -27.32 -2.72
N ALA A 659 5.81 -27.12 -2.09
CA ALA A 659 4.72 -28.10 -2.05
C ALA A 659 4.06 -28.32 -3.43
N ALA A 660 4.09 -27.31 -4.32
CA ALA A 660 3.49 -27.36 -5.65
C ALA A 660 4.40 -27.98 -6.73
N LEU A 661 5.72 -28.12 -6.49
CA LEU A 661 6.68 -28.68 -7.46
C LEU A 661 6.27 -30.05 -8.06
N PRO A 662 5.70 -31.00 -7.30
CA PRO A 662 5.25 -32.28 -7.85
C PRO A 662 4.18 -32.15 -8.94
N ASP A 663 3.29 -31.17 -8.83
CA ASP A 663 2.21 -30.96 -9.80
C ASP A 663 2.77 -30.42 -11.12
N PHE A 664 3.73 -29.50 -11.07
CA PHE A 664 4.42 -29.00 -12.27
C PHE A 664 5.26 -30.08 -12.97
N LYS A 665 5.86 -30.99 -12.21
CA LYS A 665 6.63 -32.14 -12.74
C LYS A 665 5.79 -33.04 -13.64
N GLN A 666 4.48 -33.13 -13.39
CA GLN A 666 3.55 -33.90 -14.24
C GLN A 666 3.31 -33.23 -15.61
N LEU A 667 3.40 -31.90 -15.69
CA LEU A 667 3.23 -31.15 -16.93
C LEU A 667 4.51 -31.12 -17.77
N TYR A 668 5.66 -30.94 -17.12
CA TYR A 668 6.97 -30.83 -17.77
C TYR A 668 8.08 -31.38 -16.87
N SER A 669 8.64 -32.54 -17.21
CA SER A 669 9.55 -33.29 -16.31
C SER A 669 11.02 -32.87 -16.35
N GLU A 670 11.42 -32.02 -17.30
CA GLU A 670 12.85 -31.73 -17.59
C GLU A 670 13.53 -30.78 -16.59
N LEU A 671 12.81 -30.26 -15.59
CA LEU A 671 13.36 -29.32 -14.59
C LEU A 671 13.91 -30.04 -13.35
N PRO A 672 14.86 -29.43 -12.62
CA PRO A 672 15.50 -30.04 -11.45
C PRO A 672 14.66 -29.91 -10.17
N TYR A 673 13.42 -30.41 -10.19
CA TYR A 673 12.44 -30.27 -9.11
C TYR A 673 12.94 -30.72 -7.73
N ASP A 674 13.63 -31.86 -7.66
CA ASP A 674 14.07 -32.43 -6.39
C ASP A 674 15.18 -31.56 -5.76
N LYS A 675 16.04 -30.95 -6.59
CA LYS A 675 17.07 -29.99 -6.15
C LYS A 675 16.42 -28.72 -5.60
N TRP A 676 15.45 -28.15 -6.33
CA TRP A 676 14.72 -26.96 -5.88
C TRP A 676 13.96 -27.23 -4.58
N ALA A 677 13.31 -28.38 -4.45
CA ALA A 677 12.55 -28.73 -3.26
C ALA A 677 13.45 -28.78 -2.01
N PHE A 678 14.65 -29.36 -2.14
CA PHE A 678 15.65 -29.39 -1.08
C PHE A 678 16.16 -27.99 -0.75
N GLU A 679 16.55 -27.22 -1.75
CA GLU A 679 17.09 -25.87 -1.60
C GLU A 679 16.11 -24.90 -0.90
N LEU A 680 14.82 -24.94 -1.29
CA LEU A 680 13.77 -24.12 -0.68
C LEU A 680 13.52 -24.49 0.78
N LYS A 681 13.58 -25.79 1.10
CA LYS A 681 13.44 -26.27 2.49
C LYS A 681 14.58 -25.78 3.37
N GLU A 682 15.82 -25.91 2.92
CA GLU A 682 16.99 -25.44 3.68
C GLU A 682 16.89 -23.93 3.98
N LYS A 683 16.49 -23.13 2.98
CA LYS A 683 16.32 -21.68 3.14
C LYS A 683 15.19 -21.33 4.11
N ARG A 684 14.06 -22.03 4.01
CA ARG A 684 12.93 -21.89 4.94
C ARG A 684 13.38 -22.16 6.37
N ASP A 685 14.06 -23.27 6.61
CA ASP A 685 14.51 -23.69 7.95
C ASP A 685 15.58 -22.73 8.51
N HIS A 686 16.51 -22.27 7.67
CA HIS A 686 17.52 -21.29 8.08
C HIS A 686 16.90 -19.94 8.46
N MET A 687 15.85 -19.50 7.75
CA MET A 687 15.18 -18.24 8.04
C MET A 687 14.51 -18.22 9.42
N VAL A 688 13.94 -19.35 9.86
CA VAL A 688 13.41 -19.50 11.22
C VAL A 688 14.50 -19.24 12.26
N HIS A 689 15.70 -19.80 12.03
CA HIS A 689 16.86 -19.60 12.90
C HIS A 689 17.34 -18.14 12.93
N LEU A 690 17.37 -17.48 11.78
CA LEU A 690 17.74 -16.06 11.67
C LEU A 690 16.72 -15.14 12.37
N ALA A 691 15.42 -15.43 12.21
CA ALA A 691 14.36 -14.69 12.90
C ALA A 691 14.48 -14.81 14.42
N ALA A 692 14.76 -16.01 14.94
CA ALA A 692 14.99 -16.23 16.36
C ALA A 692 16.19 -15.42 16.90
N ARG A 693 17.30 -15.38 16.16
CA ARG A 693 18.46 -14.54 16.52
C ARG A 693 18.13 -13.05 16.48
N TYR A 694 17.37 -12.62 15.47
CA TYR A 694 16.94 -11.23 15.33
C TYR A 694 16.08 -10.78 16.52
N ILE A 695 15.12 -11.60 16.95
CA ILE A 695 14.29 -11.36 18.14
C ILE A 695 15.16 -11.11 19.37
N VAL A 696 16.17 -11.96 19.60
CA VAL A 696 17.10 -11.81 20.73
C VAL A 696 17.91 -10.53 20.61
N ARG A 697 18.45 -10.21 19.43
CA ARG A 697 19.26 -9.01 19.19
C ARG A 697 18.47 -7.73 19.44
N GLU A 698 17.28 -7.62 18.85
CA GLU A 698 16.42 -6.45 19.01
C GLU A 698 15.79 -6.39 20.43
N GLY A 699 15.70 -7.54 21.11
CA GLY A 699 15.06 -7.66 22.42
C GLY A 699 13.54 -7.58 22.32
N LEU A 700 12.95 -8.18 21.27
CA LEU A 700 11.51 -8.21 21.08
C LEU A 700 10.84 -9.08 22.15
N ASP A 701 9.73 -8.59 22.70
CA ASP A 701 8.94 -9.34 23.68
C ASP A 701 8.04 -10.35 22.96
N LEU A 702 8.28 -11.63 23.22
CA LEU A 702 7.48 -12.72 22.66
C LEU A 702 6.03 -12.71 23.18
N GLY A 703 5.79 -12.12 24.36
CA GLY A 703 4.47 -12.00 24.97
C GLY A 703 3.73 -10.70 24.63
N ASP A 704 4.28 -9.88 23.73
CA ASP A 704 3.59 -8.69 23.23
C ASP A 704 2.35 -9.12 22.42
N SER A 705 1.21 -8.50 22.71
CA SER A 705 -0.04 -8.65 21.95
C SER A 705 0.15 -8.42 20.46
N LEU A 706 1.08 -7.54 20.07
CA LEU A 706 1.41 -7.31 18.66
C LEU A 706 2.02 -8.57 18.01
N MET A 707 2.90 -9.29 18.72
CA MET A 707 3.49 -10.53 18.22
C MET A 707 2.45 -11.65 18.10
N GLU A 708 1.49 -11.74 19.02
CA GLU A 708 0.37 -12.67 18.91
C GLU A 708 -0.52 -12.36 17.69
N GLU A 709 -0.81 -11.07 17.46
CA GLU A 709 -1.61 -10.62 16.32
C GLU A 709 -0.92 -10.90 14.98
N LEU A 710 0.39 -10.60 14.88
CA LEU A 710 1.18 -10.84 13.66
C LEU A 710 1.17 -12.32 13.23
N PHE A 711 1.19 -13.24 14.20
CA PHE A 711 1.30 -14.67 13.97
C PHE A 711 -0.02 -15.43 14.13
N PHE A 712 -1.16 -14.74 14.21
CA PHE A 712 -2.48 -15.36 14.45
C PHE A 712 -2.77 -16.55 13.52
N ASP A 713 -2.56 -16.38 12.21
CA ASP A 713 -2.74 -17.42 11.19
C ASP A 713 -1.51 -18.35 11.03
N ASN A 714 -0.48 -18.18 11.86
CA ASN A 714 0.84 -18.80 11.72
C ASN A 714 1.37 -19.40 13.03
N ALA A 715 0.49 -19.94 13.87
CA ALA A 715 0.84 -20.45 15.20
C ALA A 715 1.97 -21.51 15.20
N ALA A 716 2.04 -22.36 14.18
CA ALA A 716 3.10 -23.37 14.06
C ALA A 716 4.48 -22.72 13.86
N LEU A 717 4.57 -21.76 12.93
CA LEU A 717 5.80 -21.00 12.67
C LEU A 717 6.22 -20.18 13.90
N TYR A 718 5.26 -19.54 14.56
CA TYR A 718 5.52 -18.82 15.80
C TYR A 718 6.11 -19.72 16.88
N LYS A 719 5.58 -20.94 17.05
CA LYS A 719 6.10 -21.92 18.01
C LYS A 719 7.54 -22.33 17.70
N GLU A 720 7.89 -22.51 16.42
CA GLU A 720 9.26 -22.84 16.01
C GLU A 720 10.23 -21.69 16.29
N ILE A 721 9.87 -20.47 15.88
CA ILE A 721 10.70 -19.27 16.09
C ILE A 721 10.86 -18.98 17.57
N SER A 722 9.76 -18.94 18.34
CA SER A 722 9.78 -18.65 19.78
C SER A 722 10.55 -19.72 20.55
N GLY A 723 10.37 -21.00 20.22
CA GLY A 723 11.12 -22.10 20.82
C GLY A 723 12.64 -21.92 20.68
N LEU A 724 13.09 -21.58 19.47
CA LEU A 724 14.50 -21.31 19.20
C LEU A 724 14.98 -20.01 19.87
N ALA A 725 14.19 -18.93 19.82
CA ALA A 725 14.54 -17.66 20.42
C ALA A 725 14.71 -17.79 21.95
N MET A 726 13.83 -18.52 22.62
CA MET A 726 13.95 -18.83 24.04
C MET A 726 15.23 -19.64 24.33
N GLY A 727 15.54 -20.64 23.50
CA GLY A 727 16.80 -21.38 23.60
C GLY A 727 18.06 -20.51 23.41
N LEU A 728 17.93 -19.39 22.70
CA LEU A 728 18.98 -18.39 22.48
C LEU A 728 18.98 -17.26 23.53
N GLY A 729 18.08 -17.28 24.52
CA GLY A 729 18.03 -16.32 25.63
C GLY A 729 16.99 -15.20 25.49
N ALA A 730 16.00 -15.32 24.61
CA ALA A 730 14.85 -14.40 24.59
C ALA A 730 14.03 -14.52 25.88
N LYS A 731 13.47 -13.39 26.35
CA LYS A 731 12.67 -13.34 27.58
C LYS A 731 11.37 -14.14 27.43
N HIS A 732 11.02 -14.91 28.46
CA HIS A 732 9.85 -15.77 28.46
C HIS A 732 8.59 -15.01 28.95
N PRO A 733 7.43 -15.11 28.26
CA PRO A 733 6.18 -14.44 28.69
C PRO A 733 5.72 -14.82 30.11
N LEU A 734 5.85 -16.09 30.48
CA LEU A 734 5.56 -16.59 31.84
C LEU A 734 6.52 -16.05 32.93
N GLU A 735 7.77 -15.69 32.62
CA GLU A 735 8.68 -15.11 33.63
C GLU A 735 8.26 -13.68 33.99
N GLU A 736 7.85 -12.88 33.02
CA GLU A 736 7.27 -11.55 33.21
C GLU A 736 5.94 -11.65 34.00
N MET A 737 5.09 -12.61 33.64
CA MET A 737 3.84 -12.87 34.38
C MET A 737 4.11 -13.26 35.83
N SER A 738 5.10 -14.14 36.08
CA SER A 738 5.56 -14.54 37.41
C SER A 738 6.13 -13.36 38.21
N PHE A 739 6.93 -12.51 37.56
CA PHE A 739 7.49 -11.30 38.16
C PHE A 739 6.38 -10.31 38.54
N ARG A 740 5.41 -10.05 37.65
CA ARG A 740 4.25 -9.19 37.94
C ARG A 740 3.39 -9.74 39.08
N LEU A 741 3.16 -11.06 39.12
CA LEU A 741 2.49 -11.74 40.22
C LEU A 741 3.24 -11.55 41.53
N SER A 742 4.57 -11.65 41.53
CA SER A 742 5.40 -11.45 42.72
C SER A 742 5.32 -10.03 43.28
N ILE A 743 5.29 -9.01 42.41
CA ILE A 743 5.09 -7.61 42.82
C ILE A 743 3.71 -7.43 43.44
N LYS A 744 2.66 -7.96 42.80
CA LYS A 744 1.29 -7.87 43.30
C LYS A 744 1.13 -8.53 44.67
N LEU A 745 1.77 -9.69 44.86
CA LEU A 745 1.78 -10.41 46.13
C LEU A 745 2.50 -9.62 47.23
N LYS A 746 3.60 -8.94 46.89
CA LYS A 746 4.36 -8.08 47.81
C LYS A 746 3.52 -6.88 48.26
N THR A 747 2.84 -6.21 47.33
CA THR A 747 1.94 -5.09 47.65
C THR A 747 0.79 -5.53 48.56
N GLN A 748 0.16 -6.67 48.27
CA GLN A 748 -0.90 -7.22 49.14
C GLN A 748 -0.38 -7.56 50.54
N LYS A 749 0.86 -8.07 50.65
CA LYS A 749 1.49 -8.35 51.95
C LYS A 749 1.78 -7.06 52.73
N GLU A 750 2.20 -5.99 52.06
CA GLU A 750 2.43 -4.68 52.70
C GLU A 750 1.12 -4.06 53.20
N GLU A 751 0.04 -4.14 52.41
CA GLU A 751 -1.30 -3.72 52.84
C GLU A 751 -1.81 -4.54 54.03
N ALA A 752 -1.67 -5.87 53.98
CA ALA A 752 -2.06 -6.75 55.08
C ALA A 752 -1.27 -6.46 56.37
N SER A 753 0.05 -6.21 56.26
CA SER A 753 0.89 -5.79 57.39
C SER A 753 0.44 -4.46 57.98
N LYS A 754 0.04 -3.49 57.14
CA LYS A 754 -0.47 -2.20 57.60
C LYS A 754 -1.78 -2.37 58.38
N VAL A 755 -2.72 -3.14 57.84
CA VAL A 755 -3.99 -3.46 58.51
C VAL A 755 -3.75 -4.19 59.84
N LEU A 756 -2.82 -5.14 59.87
CA LEU A 756 -2.46 -5.86 61.08
C LEU A 756 -1.88 -4.92 62.15
N LYS A 757 -0.99 -4.00 61.75
CA LYS A 757 -0.41 -3.01 62.65
C LYS A 757 -1.47 -2.06 63.23
N ASP A 758 -2.36 -1.55 62.40
CA ASP A 758 -3.47 -0.69 62.83
C ASP A 758 -4.42 -1.44 63.79
N THR A 759 -4.62 -2.74 63.56
CA THR A 759 -5.43 -3.60 64.44
C THR A 759 -4.76 -3.82 65.79
N ILE A 760 -3.45 -4.09 65.80
CA ILE A 760 -2.66 -4.21 67.03
C ILE A 760 -2.70 -2.92 67.84
N GLU A 761 -2.52 -1.75 67.21
CA GLU A 761 -2.59 -0.46 67.89
C GLU A 761 -3.98 -0.21 68.52
N ARG A 762 -5.07 -0.58 67.83
CA ARG A 762 -6.42 -0.49 68.39
C ARG A 762 -6.61 -1.42 69.59
N LEU A 763 -6.13 -2.65 69.51
CA LEU A 763 -6.23 -3.62 70.61
C LEU A 763 -5.41 -3.18 71.82
N THR A 764 -4.20 -2.64 71.62
CA THR A 764 -3.37 -2.10 72.70
C THR A 764 -4.07 -0.95 73.42
N ARG A 765 -4.67 0.01 72.67
CA ARG A 765 -5.44 1.10 73.28
C ARG A 765 -6.65 0.58 74.07
N ALA A 766 -7.40 -0.37 73.51
CA ALA A 766 -8.52 -0.99 74.21
C ALA A 766 -8.08 -1.71 75.50
N GLN A 767 -6.90 -2.34 75.49
CA GLN A 767 -6.32 -2.98 76.68
C GLN A 767 -5.91 -1.95 77.73
N GLU A 768 -5.32 -0.82 77.33
CA GLU A 768 -4.97 0.28 78.23
C GLU A 768 -6.21 0.91 78.87
N ASP A 769 -7.26 1.18 78.08
CA ASP A 769 -8.53 1.70 78.56
C ASP A 769 -9.18 0.76 79.57
N LEU A 770 -9.20 -0.54 79.27
CA LEU A 770 -9.71 -1.57 80.19
C LEU A 770 -8.90 -1.65 81.48
N GLY A 771 -7.57 -1.51 81.39
CA GLY A 771 -6.67 -1.45 82.54
C GLY A 771 -6.92 -0.25 83.44
N GLN A 772 -7.20 0.92 82.86
CA GLN A 772 -7.59 2.12 83.61
C GLN A 772 -8.94 1.93 84.29
N GLU A 773 -9.92 1.32 83.62
CA GLU A 773 -11.24 1.04 84.20
C GLU A 773 -11.16 0.06 85.37
N LEU A 774 -10.36 -1.00 85.23
CA LEU A 774 -10.07 -1.96 86.31
C LEU A 774 -9.40 -1.28 87.51
N THR A 775 -8.42 -0.41 87.27
CA THR A 775 -7.74 0.34 88.33
C THR A 775 -8.70 1.27 89.07
N LYS A 776 -9.63 1.91 88.36
CA LYS A 776 -10.67 2.75 88.95
C LYS A 776 -11.63 1.94 89.83
N LYS A 777 -12.05 0.76 89.38
CA LYS A 777 -12.86 -0.17 90.17
C LYS A 777 -12.13 -0.66 91.42
N LEU A 778 -10.83 -0.95 91.30
CA LEU A 778 -10.00 -1.37 92.44
C LEU A 778 -9.94 -0.29 93.52
N ARG A 779 -9.67 0.96 93.15
CA ARG A 779 -9.66 2.09 94.09
C ARG A 779 -10.99 2.30 94.80
N SER A 780 -12.11 2.18 94.08
CA SER A 780 -13.43 2.29 94.71
C SER A 780 -13.71 1.16 95.71
N ALA A 781 -13.18 -0.04 95.47
CA ALA A 781 -13.29 -1.16 96.40
C ALA A 781 -12.38 -0.97 97.63
N GLU A 782 -11.16 -0.47 97.44
CA GLU A 782 -10.23 -0.15 98.52
C GLU A 782 -10.76 0.96 99.45
N ASP A 783 -11.36 2.01 98.88
CA ASP A 783 -12.00 3.09 99.66
C ASP A 783 -13.18 2.56 100.48
N SER A 784 -14.01 1.67 99.90
CA SER A 784 -15.13 1.03 100.60
C SER A 784 -14.65 0.14 101.76
N TYR A 785 -13.56 -0.61 101.56
CA TYR A 785 -12.96 -1.45 102.60
C TYR A 785 -12.31 -0.60 103.72
N GLY A 786 -11.74 0.55 103.38
CA GLY A 786 -11.20 1.51 104.35
C GLY A 786 -12.27 2.04 105.31
N GLN A 787 -13.44 2.40 104.79
CA GLN A 787 -14.58 2.85 105.59
C GLN A 787 -15.09 1.76 106.54
N GLU A 788 -15.23 0.53 106.04
CA GLU A 788 -15.70 -0.62 106.82
C GLU A 788 -14.74 -0.95 107.99
N LYS A 789 -13.43 -0.83 107.74
CA LYS A 789 -12.40 -1.01 108.77
C LYS A 789 -12.44 0.07 109.86
N GLU A 790 -12.75 1.31 109.49
CA GLU A 790 -12.85 2.43 110.44
C GLU A 790 -14.07 2.29 111.35
N GLU A 791 -15.22 1.87 110.80
CA GLU A 791 -16.42 1.53 111.59
C GLU A 791 -16.15 0.38 112.58
N LEU A 792 -15.48 -0.68 112.13
CA LEU A 792 -15.04 -1.79 113.00
C LEU A 792 -14.08 -1.31 114.11
N GLY A 793 -13.16 -0.41 113.79
CA GLY A 793 -12.26 0.20 114.77
C GLY A 793 -13.00 0.99 115.86
N GLN A 794 -14.03 1.76 115.48
CA GLN A 794 -14.88 2.49 116.42
C GLN A 794 -15.69 1.55 117.33
N GLN A 795 -16.20 0.44 116.79
CA GLN A 795 -16.90 -0.57 117.59
C GLN A 795 -15.97 -1.27 118.59
N ILE A 796 -14.73 -1.58 118.20
CA ILE A 796 -13.74 -2.19 119.11
C ILE A 796 -13.37 -1.22 120.24
N ALA A 797 -13.15 0.06 119.94
CA ALA A 797 -12.84 1.07 120.96
C ALA A 797 -13.99 1.27 121.96
N SER A 798 -15.24 1.22 121.49
CA SER A 798 -16.45 1.22 122.34
C SER A 798 -16.49 0.02 123.29
N LEU A 799 -16.20 -1.19 122.79
CA LEU A 799 -16.18 -2.40 123.59
C LEU A 799 -15.05 -2.41 124.64
N GLN A 800 -13.86 -1.91 124.30
CA GLN A 800 -12.74 -1.79 125.24
C GLN A 800 -13.05 -0.80 126.37
N LYS A 801 -13.70 0.33 126.07
CA LYS A 801 -14.15 1.28 127.09
C LYS A 801 -15.16 0.63 128.05
N LYS A 802 -16.11 -0.15 127.51
CA LYS A 802 -17.10 -0.89 128.30
C LYS A 802 -16.45 -1.98 129.18
N GLN A 803 -15.40 -2.62 128.69
CA GLN A 803 -14.62 -3.60 129.44
C GLN A 803 -13.84 -2.96 130.59
N GLU A 804 -13.26 -1.77 130.41
CA GLU A 804 -12.56 -1.05 131.48
C GLU A 804 -13.53 -0.51 132.54
N GLU A 805 -14.70 -0.01 132.14
CA GLU A 805 -15.78 0.36 133.08
C GLU A 805 -16.23 -0.85 133.93
N LEU A 806 -16.37 -2.04 133.31
CA LEU A 806 -16.65 -3.29 134.02
C LEU A 806 -15.50 -3.69 134.97
N ARG A 807 -14.24 -3.51 134.56
CA ARG A 807 -13.05 -3.83 135.36
C ARG A 807 -12.99 -2.95 136.62
N VAL A 808 -13.16 -1.64 136.47
CA VAL A 808 -13.21 -0.68 137.60
C VAL A 808 -14.38 -1.00 138.54
N THR A 809 -15.54 -1.35 138.00
CA THR A 809 -16.71 -1.75 138.81
C THR A 809 -16.45 -3.05 139.58
N SER A 810 -15.76 -4.03 138.96
CA SER A 810 -15.38 -5.28 139.63
C SER A 810 -14.29 -5.09 140.67
N GLU A 811 -13.30 -4.23 140.43
CA GLU A 811 -12.24 -3.91 141.41
C GLU A 811 -12.79 -3.13 142.62
N GLN A 812 -13.80 -2.27 142.43
CA GLN A 812 -14.53 -1.64 143.54
C GLN A 812 -15.34 -2.64 144.38
N LYS A 813 -16.05 -3.57 143.73
CA LYS A 813 -16.79 -4.62 144.44
C LYS A 813 -15.90 -5.59 145.21
N ILE A 814 -14.70 -5.89 144.71
CA ILE A 814 -13.73 -6.74 145.41
C ILE A 814 -13.19 -6.02 146.66
N LYS A 815 -12.97 -4.71 146.61
CA LYS A 815 -12.58 -3.89 147.78
C LYS A 815 -13.67 -3.67 148.83
N GLU A 816 -14.95 -3.86 148.49
CA GLU A 816 -16.06 -3.83 149.47
C GLU A 816 -16.30 -5.19 150.14
N LEU A 817 -15.67 -6.26 149.64
CA LEU A 817 -15.79 -7.62 150.16
C LEU A 817 -14.55 -8.08 150.98
N GLU A 818 -13.49 -7.28 150.99
CA GLU A 818 -12.34 -7.35 151.92
C GLU A 818 -12.53 -6.36 153.08
#